data_AF-A0A498MVJ6-F1
#
_entry.id   AF-A0A498MVJ6-F1
#
_cell.length_a   1.000
_cell.length_b   1.000
_cell.length_c   1.000
_cell.angle_alpha   90.00
_cell.angle_beta   90.00
_cell.angle_gamma   90.00
#
_symmetry.space_group_name_H-M   'P 1'
#
loop_
_entity.id
_entity.type
_entity.pdbx_description
1 polymer ?
#
loop_
_entity_poly.entity_id
_entity_poly.type
_entity_poly.pdbx_seq_one_letter_code
_entity_poly.pdbx_strand_id
1 'polypeptide(L)'
;MDEFRVRSISLQQVQNQTSHKTEGLSSTTVVLRRGQAFTVAINYDGRPFDPLKEKMIFRITLGPLIVNVPVSASGQPSLTRWSAFLERSTAGPTLPRPTAPRVLSVSLSSPASASIGVYTLQLRVETRLGVGQHSVGQITLLCNPWSQGSPSNVFARPWSFDQYEKGILDICMKLLQLSPQYRADMRTDLQNRSNPVYIGRVISAMVNSNDDDKGVLTGKWSGSYSDGVNPSNWTGSADILKKWAETQFRPVKYGQCWVFAAVMCTVMRALGIPTRVITNFNSAHDTDGNMVIKEYYDENGIKLSIGKDSIWNFHVWVESWMKRPDLGQGYDGWQVLDATPQERSGGMFRCGPASVKAIYQREVEAQYDVPFVYAEVNADVHIMIVKNGTVLLNRVDKRRVGALILTKLAGSTSRQDVTSEYKNERAGTPSRAPSTAGASKGVTVSLKLLNPPVVGENISFNITITNNEAAPKQLKKHVNAQNKEYNRNPTGTFWEAHDDVKIGPNETVTAKHEITFKEYMLKEAAEDFLVNLAVVIEDVKSQDRVLASEEFNIRSPTLNVQIQNESSVKINAAQVATVTFVNPFNTAVSGELAISGSGLLEEKAKMRVKIQPRETMKKPVDFTPRMAGSKMLSANLVLTNPPTILHGFTTINVQGS
;
A
#
# COMPACT_ATOMS: atom_id res chain seq x y z
N MET A 1 34.95 38.81 -18.31
CA MET A 1 34.86 37.32 -18.30
C MET A 1 33.42 36.94 -18.57
N ASP A 2 33.19 35.85 -19.29
CA ASP A 2 31.82 35.35 -19.55
C ASP A 2 31.27 34.74 -18.25
N GLU A 3 30.20 35.29 -17.67
CA GLU A 3 29.65 34.90 -16.36
C GLU A 3 28.29 34.21 -16.53
N PHE A 4 27.91 33.31 -15.61
CA PHE A 4 26.60 32.65 -15.64
C PHE A 4 25.49 33.68 -15.39
N ARG A 5 24.60 33.87 -16.37
CA ARG A 5 23.46 34.80 -16.27
C ARG A 5 22.15 34.09 -16.59
N VAL A 6 21.24 34.01 -15.62
CA VAL A 6 19.89 33.45 -15.86
C VAL A 6 19.12 34.33 -16.85
N ARG A 7 18.63 33.71 -17.92
CA ARG A 7 17.83 34.35 -18.98
C ARG A 7 16.34 34.10 -18.80
N SER A 8 15.93 32.86 -18.51
CA SER A 8 14.54 32.50 -18.23
C SER A 8 14.44 31.19 -17.45
N ILE A 9 13.29 30.93 -16.81
CA ILE A 9 13.04 29.73 -16.02
C ILE A 9 11.70 29.13 -16.46
N SER A 10 11.60 27.80 -16.52
CA SER A 10 10.39 27.05 -16.89
C SER A 10 10.09 25.94 -15.88
N LEU A 11 8.83 25.83 -15.49
CA LEU A 11 8.29 24.79 -14.60
C LEU A 11 7.95 23.46 -15.32
N GLN A 12 8.36 23.29 -16.60
CA GLN A 12 8.17 22.06 -17.39
C GLN A 12 6.76 21.44 -17.25
N GLN A 13 5.74 22.29 -17.39
CA GLN A 13 4.36 21.99 -16.96
C GLN A 13 3.84 20.64 -17.46
N VAL A 14 3.93 20.36 -18.76
CA VAL A 14 3.39 19.13 -19.36
C VAL A 14 4.07 17.89 -18.76
N GLN A 15 5.41 17.84 -18.81
CA GLN A 15 6.21 16.74 -18.27
C GLN A 15 5.91 16.49 -16.78
N ASN A 16 5.85 17.56 -15.99
CA ASN A 16 5.61 17.45 -14.56
C ASN A 16 4.16 17.06 -14.25
N GLN A 17 3.16 17.59 -14.96
CA GLN A 17 1.75 17.23 -14.74
C GLN A 17 1.45 15.77 -15.14
N THR A 18 2.07 15.26 -16.20
CA THR A 18 1.99 13.84 -16.56
C THR A 18 2.69 12.97 -15.51
N SER A 19 3.90 13.32 -15.09
CA SER A 19 4.61 12.57 -14.03
C SER A 19 3.82 12.54 -12.71
N HIS A 20 3.21 13.65 -12.31
CA HIS A 20 2.44 13.78 -11.07
C HIS A 20 0.98 13.32 -11.20
N LYS A 21 0.53 12.84 -12.38
CA LYS A 21 -0.87 12.47 -12.64
C LYS A 21 -1.84 13.58 -12.25
N THR A 22 -1.53 14.80 -12.66
CA THR A 22 -2.31 16.04 -12.45
C THR A 22 -2.70 16.69 -13.78
N GLU A 23 -2.35 16.07 -14.90
CA GLU A 23 -2.89 16.36 -16.23
C GLU A 23 -4.43 16.30 -16.23
N GLY A 24 -5.08 17.33 -16.77
CA GLY A 24 -6.54 17.51 -16.74
C GLY A 24 -7.11 18.21 -15.50
N LEU A 25 -6.32 18.49 -14.46
CA LEU A 25 -6.77 19.35 -13.35
C LEU A 25 -6.75 20.83 -13.78
N SER A 26 -7.93 21.44 -13.88
CA SER A 26 -8.06 22.86 -14.25
C SER A 26 -7.53 23.77 -13.15
N SER A 27 -6.43 24.47 -13.43
CA SER A 27 -5.78 25.44 -12.53
C SER A 27 -5.02 26.47 -13.35
N THR A 28 -4.88 27.68 -12.82
CA THR A 28 -4.03 28.75 -13.35
C THR A 28 -2.53 28.55 -13.08
N THR A 29 -2.15 27.44 -12.41
CA THR A 29 -0.78 27.14 -11.96
C THR A 29 -0.40 25.69 -12.27
N VAL A 30 0.89 25.36 -12.22
CA VAL A 30 1.35 23.98 -12.41
C VAL A 30 0.96 23.14 -11.19
N VAL A 31 -0.03 22.26 -11.36
CA VAL A 31 -0.52 21.37 -10.30
C VAL A 31 0.42 20.18 -10.14
N LEU A 32 0.89 19.92 -8.92
CA LEU A 32 1.85 18.88 -8.55
C LEU A 32 1.40 18.15 -7.28
N ARG A 33 2.04 17.04 -6.92
CA ARG A 33 1.75 16.25 -5.71
C ARG A 33 2.94 16.25 -4.75
N ARG A 34 2.65 16.39 -3.45
CA ARG A 34 3.68 16.37 -2.41
C ARG A 34 4.36 15.01 -2.27
N GLY A 35 5.64 15.00 -1.91
CA GLY A 35 6.44 13.78 -1.79
C GLY A 35 6.94 13.21 -3.12
N GLN A 36 6.74 13.92 -4.24
CA GLN A 36 7.24 13.56 -5.56
C GLN A 36 8.07 14.73 -6.13
N ALA A 37 9.14 14.42 -6.86
CA ALA A 37 10.03 15.41 -7.46
C ALA A 37 9.51 15.92 -8.81
N PHE A 38 9.83 17.16 -9.16
CA PHE A 38 9.46 17.83 -10.41
C PHE A 38 10.64 18.64 -10.95
N THR A 39 10.75 18.76 -12.27
CA THR A 39 11.90 19.40 -12.93
C THR A 39 11.64 20.88 -13.20
N VAL A 40 12.62 21.73 -12.88
CA VAL A 40 12.67 23.15 -13.22
C VAL A 40 13.83 23.39 -14.17
N ALA A 41 13.57 23.92 -15.36
CA ALA A 41 14.62 24.21 -16.35
C ALA A 41 15.00 25.69 -16.31
N ILE A 42 16.30 25.97 -16.24
CA ILE A 42 16.89 27.32 -16.19
C ILE A 42 17.68 27.53 -17.49
N ASN A 43 17.21 28.44 -18.35
CA ASN A 43 17.96 28.89 -19.52
C ASN A 43 18.93 30.00 -19.09
N TYR A 44 20.17 29.95 -19.55
CA TYR A 44 21.20 30.91 -19.17
C TYR A 44 22.04 31.37 -20.34
N ASP A 45 22.55 32.59 -20.26
CA ASP A 45 23.58 33.12 -21.14
C ASP A 45 24.93 33.12 -20.40
N GLY A 46 26.02 33.28 -21.15
CA GLY A 46 27.39 33.22 -20.61
C GLY A 46 27.79 31.83 -20.10
N ARG A 47 28.85 31.74 -19.30
CA ARG A 47 29.48 30.44 -18.96
C ARG A 47 28.53 29.49 -18.21
N PRO A 48 28.76 28.16 -18.30
CA PRO A 48 28.06 27.19 -17.45
C PRO A 48 28.14 27.52 -15.96
N PHE A 49 27.07 27.16 -15.24
CA PHE A 49 26.99 27.23 -13.78
C PHE A 49 28.11 26.40 -13.14
N ASP A 50 28.88 27.01 -12.23
CA ASP A 50 29.94 26.33 -11.49
C ASP A 50 29.57 26.30 -10.00
N PRO A 51 29.18 25.13 -9.44
CA PRO A 51 28.76 25.03 -8.05
C PRO A 51 29.88 25.29 -7.03
N LEU A 52 31.14 25.48 -7.47
CA LEU A 52 32.24 25.93 -6.62
C LEU A 52 32.41 27.47 -6.61
N LYS A 53 31.75 28.18 -7.53
CA LYS A 53 31.85 29.65 -7.68
C LYS A 53 30.52 30.38 -7.48
N GLU A 54 29.40 29.71 -7.70
CA GLU A 54 28.06 30.27 -7.59
C GLU A 54 27.14 29.41 -6.71
N LYS A 55 26.15 30.03 -6.07
CA LYS A 55 25.10 29.34 -5.31
C LYS A 55 23.73 29.61 -5.91
N MET A 56 22.91 28.57 -6.01
CA MET A 56 21.48 28.68 -6.32
C MET A 56 20.65 28.27 -5.10
N ILE A 57 19.63 29.06 -4.79
CA ILE A 57 18.72 28.81 -3.66
C ILE A 57 17.29 29.08 -4.12
N PHE A 58 16.43 28.06 -4.10
CA PHE A 58 15.00 28.24 -4.30
C PHE A 58 14.35 28.73 -3.00
N ARG A 59 13.70 29.89 -3.03
CA ARG A 59 12.84 30.39 -1.96
C ARG A 59 11.41 30.01 -2.29
N ILE A 60 10.78 29.22 -1.42
CA ILE A 60 9.47 28.61 -1.61
C ILE A 60 8.54 29.15 -0.53
N THR A 61 7.43 29.77 -0.92
CA THR A 61 6.54 30.51 0.00
C THR A 61 5.09 30.04 -0.09
N LEU A 62 4.46 29.78 1.05
CA LEU A 62 3.02 29.50 1.19
C LEU A 62 2.46 30.33 2.36
N GLY A 63 1.77 31.43 2.05
CA GLY A 63 1.33 32.40 3.07
C GLY A 63 2.54 32.91 3.89
N PRO A 64 2.52 32.78 5.23
CA PRO A 64 3.65 33.18 6.08
C PRO A 64 4.82 32.19 6.07
N LEU A 65 4.65 30.97 5.55
CA LEU A 65 5.69 29.94 5.56
C LEU A 65 6.70 30.18 4.44
N ILE A 66 7.98 30.30 4.78
CA ILE A 66 9.10 30.49 3.85
C ILE A 66 10.12 29.37 4.05
N VAL A 67 10.49 28.67 2.97
CA VAL A 67 11.54 27.64 2.97
C VAL A 67 12.60 28.02 1.95
N ASN A 68 13.86 28.04 2.36
CA ASN A 68 15.01 28.23 1.47
C ASN A 68 15.67 26.88 1.18
N VAL A 69 15.78 26.52 -0.10
CA VAL A 69 16.24 25.21 -0.57
C VAL A 69 17.47 25.42 -1.44
N PRO A 70 18.69 25.25 -0.89
CA PRO A 70 19.92 25.34 -1.68
C PRO A 70 19.99 24.19 -2.69
N VAL A 71 20.43 24.48 -3.91
CA VAL A 71 20.62 23.48 -4.97
C VAL A 71 21.98 22.79 -4.79
N SER A 72 21.96 21.47 -4.65
CA SER A 72 23.16 20.64 -4.55
C SER A 72 23.55 20.07 -5.92
N ALA A 73 24.85 19.92 -6.19
CA ALA A 73 25.36 19.35 -7.44
C ALA A 73 25.03 17.85 -7.61
N SER A 74 24.74 17.15 -6.52
CA SER A 74 24.26 15.77 -6.49
C SER A 74 23.54 15.48 -5.17
N GLY A 75 22.63 14.50 -5.17
CA GLY A 75 21.94 14.03 -3.96
C GLY A 75 20.69 13.22 -4.26
N GLN A 76 19.89 12.96 -3.23
CA GLN A 76 18.63 12.20 -3.31
C GLN A 76 17.48 13.00 -2.66
N PRO A 77 16.24 12.91 -3.17
CA PRO A 77 15.08 13.58 -2.58
C PRO A 77 14.94 13.32 -1.07
N SER A 78 14.75 14.38 -0.30
CA SER A 78 14.59 14.26 1.15
C SER A 78 13.13 14.00 1.52
N LEU A 79 12.89 13.00 2.38
CA LEU A 79 11.55 12.59 2.79
C LEU A 79 10.89 13.60 3.77
N THR A 80 11.69 14.35 4.52
CA THR A 80 11.25 15.19 5.66
C THR A 80 11.38 16.70 5.43
N ARG A 81 12.12 17.14 4.41
CA ARG A 81 12.31 18.55 4.05
C ARG A 81 12.33 18.74 2.53
N TRP A 82 12.15 19.97 2.08
CA TRP A 82 12.32 20.29 0.66
C TRP A 82 13.79 20.10 0.24
N SER A 83 14.01 19.72 -1.02
CA SER A 83 15.35 19.42 -1.56
C SER A 83 15.46 19.77 -3.05
N ALA A 84 16.66 20.11 -3.51
CA ALA A 84 16.93 20.59 -4.86
C ALA A 84 18.27 20.04 -5.38
N PHE A 85 18.30 19.45 -6.57
CA PHE A 85 19.50 18.84 -7.15
C PHE A 85 19.65 19.14 -8.64
N LEU A 86 20.88 19.34 -9.11
CA LEU A 86 21.15 19.40 -10.55
C LEU A 86 20.87 18.05 -11.20
N GLU A 87 20.11 18.04 -12.29
CA GLU A 87 19.92 16.87 -13.14
C GLU A 87 21.11 16.73 -14.09
N ARG A 88 21.71 15.54 -14.16
CA ARG A 88 22.84 15.29 -15.07
C ARG A 88 22.35 15.20 -16.51
N SER A 89 22.93 16.04 -17.38
CA SER A 89 22.75 15.88 -18.82
C SER A 89 23.29 14.53 -19.28
N THR A 90 22.52 13.82 -20.10
CA THR A 90 22.90 12.55 -20.73
C THR A 90 23.75 12.73 -22.00
N ALA A 91 24.03 13.97 -22.40
CA ALA A 91 24.99 14.24 -23.46
C ALA A 91 26.42 13.98 -22.96
N GLY A 92 27.16 13.13 -23.67
CA GLY A 92 28.57 12.87 -23.42
C GLY A 92 29.49 14.10 -23.64
N PRO A 93 30.80 13.96 -23.42
CA PRO A 93 31.75 15.07 -23.47
C PRO A 93 32.07 15.50 -24.91
N THR A 94 31.12 16.16 -25.58
CA THR A 94 31.33 16.86 -26.84
C THR A 94 31.15 18.37 -26.63
N LEU A 95 31.98 19.18 -27.31
CA LEU A 95 31.90 20.64 -27.17
C LEU A 95 30.49 21.12 -27.56
N PRO A 96 29.83 21.96 -26.73
CA PRO A 96 28.52 22.48 -27.06
C PRO A 96 28.60 23.34 -28.33
N ARG A 97 27.78 23.00 -29.33
CA ARG A 97 27.63 23.77 -30.57
C ARG A 97 27.30 25.23 -30.22
N PRO A 98 27.90 26.25 -30.87
CA PRO A 98 27.72 27.66 -30.47
C PRO A 98 26.27 28.17 -30.43
N THR A 99 25.36 27.48 -31.13
CA THR A 99 23.93 27.79 -31.25
C THR A 99 23.01 26.91 -30.40
N ALA A 100 23.53 25.98 -29.61
CA ALA A 100 22.70 25.12 -28.76
C ALA A 100 22.18 25.89 -27.53
N PRO A 101 20.89 25.75 -27.16
CA PRO A 101 20.34 26.42 -25.98
C PRO A 101 21.03 25.92 -24.71
N ARG A 102 21.61 26.85 -23.94
CA ARG A 102 22.27 26.59 -22.66
C ARG A 102 21.21 26.44 -21.57
N VAL A 103 20.85 25.19 -21.27
CA VAL A 103 19.80 24.83 -20.29
C VAL A 103 20.40 24.04 -19.12
N LEU A 104 20.01 24.38 -17.91
CA LEU A 104 20.31 23.67 -16.67
C LEU A 104 19.01 23.17 -16.04
N SER A 105 18.85 21.84 -15.91
CA SER A 105 17.68 21.26 -15.24
C SER A 105 17.96 21.02 -13.76
N VAL A 106 17.00 21.37 -12.91
CA VAL A 106 17.05 21.19 -11.46
C VAL A 106 15.83 20.38 -11.01
N SER A 107 16.05 19.24 -10.39
CA SER A 107 15.00 18.44 -9.77
C SER A 107 14.68 19.02 -8.40
N LEU A 108 13.45 19.52 -8.22
CA LEU A 108 12.94 20.05 -6.96
C LEU A 108 11.95 19.05 -6.36
N SER A 109 12.07 18.79 -5.06
CA SER A 109 11.16 17.86 -4.36
C SER A 109 10.66 18.45 -3.05
N SER A 110 9.39 18.19 -2.76
CA SER A 110 8.72 18.52 -1.51
C SER A 110 8.63 17.29 -0.61
N PRO A 111 8.67 17.44 0.72
CA PRO A 111 8.46 16.32 1.63
C PRO A 111 7.01 15.84 1.55
N ALA A 112 6.77 14.56 1.86
CA ALA A 112 5.43 13.99 1.84
C ALA A 112 4.48 14.63 2.89
N SER A 113 5.05 15.29 3.90
CA SER A 113 4.37 16.07 4.94
C SER A 113 4.08 17.53 4.55
N ALA A 114 4.53 18.01 3.38
CA ALA A 114 4.33 19.41 2.97
C ALA A 114 2.85 19.81 3.01
N SER A 115 2.56 21.01 3.50
CA SER A 115 1.22 21.61 3.43
C SER A 115 0.71 21.64 1.99
N ILE A 116 -0.59 21.48 1.78
CA ILE A 116 -1.20 21.67 0.46
C ILE A 116 -1.56 23.14 0.25
N GLY A 117 -1.51 23.59 -1.01
CA GLY A 117 -1.84 24.97 -1.37
C GLY A 117 -1.04 25.50 -2.56
N VAL A 118 -1.23 26.79 -2.87
CA VAL A 118 -0.51 27.49 -3.93
C VAL A 118 0.80 28.05 -3.38
N TYR A 119 1.91 27.48 -3.82
CA TYR A 119 3.26 27.91 -3.48
C TYR A 119 3.81 28.88 -4.52
N THR A 120 4.43 29.96 -4.07
CA THR A 120 5.21 30.87 -4.94
C THR A 120 6.69 30.52 -4.86
N LEU A 121 7.33 30.31 -6.01
CA LEU A 121 8.75 29.96 -6.13
C LEU A 121 9.55 31.15 -6.68
N GLN A 122 10.68 31.42 -6.04
CA GLN A 122 11.70 32.37 -6.48
C GLN A 122 13.06 31.68 -6.49
N LEU A 123 13.92 32.03 -7.45
CA LEU A 123 15.30 31.56 -7.52
C LEU A 123 16.24 32.73 -7.15
N ARG A 124 17.02 32.56 -6.09
CA ARG A 124 18.14 33.44 -5.74
C ARG A 124 19.43 32.81 -6.28
N VAL A 125 20.20 33.59 -7.04
CA VAL A 125 21.51 33.21 -7.56
C VAL A 125 22.55 34.15 -6.96
N GLU A 126 23.59 33.61 -6.34
CA GLU A 126 24.70 34.36 -5.77
C GLU A 126 25.94 34.11 -6.61
N THR A 127 26.49 35.17 -7.20
CA THR A 127 27.75 35.14 -7.97
C THR A 127 28.80 36.01 -7.27
N ARG A 128 30.00 36.11 -7.85
CA ARG A 128 31.07 36.98 -7.30
C ARG A 128 30.79 38.48 -7.49
N LEU A 129 29.89 38.85 -8.39
CA LEU A 129 29.55 40.25 -8.67
C LEU A 129 28.27 40.73 -7.96
N GLY A 130 27.45 39.82 -7.43
CA GLY A 130 26.24 40.20 -6.68
C GLY A 130 25.23 39.07 -6.49
N VAL A 131 24.03 39.45 -6.06
CA VAL A 131 22.90 38.53 -5.81
C VAL A 131 21.75 38.88 -6.75
N GLY A 132 21.42 37.95 -7.66
CA GLY A 132 20.24 38.02 -8.51
C GLY A 132 19.03 37.33 -7.87
N GLN A 133 17.83 37.87 -8.10
CA GLN A 133 16.56 37.20 -7.78
C GLN A 133 15.68 37.12 -9.03
N HIS A 134 15.12 35.94 -9.28
CA HIS A 134 14.31 35.63 -10.45
C HIS A 134 13.01 34.97 -10.02
N SER A 135 11.88 35.40 -10.59
CA SER A 135 10.60 34.73 -10.37
C SER A 135 10.58 33.41 -11.15
N VAL A 136 10.15 32.31 -10.50
CA VAL A 136 10.03 30.99 -11.11
C VAL A 136 8.58 30.71 -11.50
N GLY A 137 7.62 31.24 -10.74
CA GLY A 137 6.18 31.07 -10.94
C GLY A 137 5.48 30.49 -9.71
N GLN A 138 4.25 30.04 -9.90
CA GLN A 138 3.43 29.41 -8.87
C GLN A 138 3.12 27.94 -9.21
N ILE A 139 3.07 27.11 -8.17
CA ILE A 139 2.66 25.70 -8.25
C ILE A 139 1.53 25.43 -7.26
N THR A 140 0.57 24.60 -7.61
CA THR A 140 -0.43 24.08 -6.66
C THR A 140 0.03 22.70 -6.18
N LEU A 141 0.35 22.56 -4.89
CA LEU A 141 0.81 21.28 -4.32
C LEU A 141 -0.35 20.54 -3.65
N LEU A 142 -0.63 19.31 -4.09
CA LEU A 142 -1.76 18.47 -3.66
C LEU A 142 -1.31 17.16 -2.97
N CYS A 143 -2.26 16.44 -2.38
CA CYS A 143 -2.04 15.12 -1.77
C CYS A 143 -1.89 13.96 -2.79
N ASN A 144 -1.41 12.81 -2.30
CA ASN A 144 -1.15 11.57 -3.04
C ASN A 144 -1.75 10.36 -2.26
N PRO A 145 -2.85 9.68 -2.70
CA PRO A 145 -3.74 9.00 -1.73
C PRO A 145 -4.25 7.57 -2.09
N TRP A 146 -3.48 6.49 -1.81
CA TRP A 146 -3.87 5.09 -2.12
C TRP A 146 -3.28 4.04 -1.10
N SER A 147 -3.98 2.92 -0.75
CA SER A 147 -3.36 1.69 -0.12
C SER A 147 -4.00 0.28 -0.35
N GLN A 148 -3.18 -0.70 -0.78
CA GLN A 148 -3.22 -2.19 -0.60
C GLN A 148 -1.84 -2.74 -1.07
N GLY A 149 -1.04 -3.53 -0.35
CA GLY A 149 0.26 -3.99 -0.91
C GLY A 149 1.34 -4.41 0.09
N SER A 150 2.61 -4.14 -0.23
CA SER A 150 3.76 -4.25 0.70
C SER A 150 4.14 -2.86 1.26
N PRO A 151 4.96 -2.75 2.33
CA PRO A 151 5.42 -1.45 2.83
C PRO A 151 6.09 -0.55 1.78
N SER A 152 6.70 -1.16 0.74
CA SER A 152 7.33 -0.48 -0.39
C SER A 152 6.40 -0.22 -1.58
N ASN A 153 5.22 -0.88 -1.66
CA ASN A 153 4.34 -0.89 -2.82
C ASN A 153 2.84 -0.85 -2.48
N VAL A 154 2.46 0.20 -1.77
CA VAL A 154 1.12 0.46 -1.22
C VAL A 154 0.14 0.95 -2.35
N PHE A 155 -0.59 0.04 -3.02
CA PHE A 155 -1.58 0.24 -4.12
C PHE A 155 -2.96 0.77 -3.63
N ALA A 156 -4.17 0.27 -3.94
CA ALA A 156 -5.46 0.77 -3.40
C ALA A 156 -6.69 -0.14 -3.57
N ARG A 157 -7.69 -0.04 -2.67
CA ARG A 157 -9.06 -0.53 -2.91
C ARG A 157 -10.19 0.35 -2.31
N PRO A 158 -11.18 0.79 -3.11
CA PRO A 158 -12.39 1.45 -2.62
C PRO A 158 -13.32 0.46 -1.90
N TRP A 159 -14.08 0.96 -0.91
CA TRP A 159 -15.10 0.16 -0.23
C TRP A 159 -16.31 1.03 0.17
N SER A 160 -17.51 0.52 -0.08
CA SER A 160 -18.77 1.17 0.30
C SER A 160 -19.27 0.61 1.63
N PHE A 161 -19.13 1.40 2.71
CA PHE A 161 -19.59 0.98 4.05
C PHE A 161 -21.11 0.98 4.16
N ASP A 162 -21.76 1.99 3.58
CA ASP A 162 -23.21 2.01 3.35
C ASP A 162 -24.06 1.84 4.62
N GLN A 163 -23.55 2.25 5.79
CA GLN A 163 -24.22 2.05 7.08
C GLN A 163 -25.58 2.77 7.23
N TYR A 164 -25.92 3.67 6.29
CA TYR A 164 -27.18 4.40 6.23
C TYR A 164 -28.11 3.90 5.11
N GLU A 165 -27.74 2.83 4.38
CA GLU A 165 -28.63 2.20 3.41
C GLU A 165 -29.85 1.58 4.10
N LYS A 166 -30.98 1.57 3.38
CA LYS A 166 -32.26 1.07 3.91
C LYS A 166 -32.11 -0.37 4.42
N GLY A 167 -32.54 -0.58 5.66
CA GLY A 167 -32.54 -1.88 6.36
C GLY A 167 -31.22 -2.27 7.03
N ILE A 168 -30.10 -1.57 6.79
CA ILE A 168 -28.80 -1.96 7.36
C ILE A 168 -28.80 -1.87 8.89
N LEU A 169 -29.39 -0.82 9.48
CA LEU A 169 -29.51 -0.68 10.93
C LEU A 169 -30.30 -1.84 11.57
N ASP A 170 -31.42 -2.24 10.96
CA ASP A 170 -32.26 -3.34 11.44
C ASP A 170 -31.50 -4.67 11.42
N ILE A 171 -30.71 -4.92 10.36
CA ILE A 171 -29.84 -6.09 10.23
C ILE A 171 -28.74 -6.07 11.31
N CYS A 172 -28.15 -4.91 11.60
CA CYS A 172 -27.14 -4.76 12.66
C CYS A 172 -27.74 -5.02 14.06
N MET A 173 -28.95 -4.55 14.32
CA MET A 173 -29.69 -4.88 15.55
C MET A 173 -30.05 -6.37 15.61
N LYS A 174 -30.37 -6.99 14.47
CA LYS A 174 -30.68 -8.42 14.39
C LYS A 174 -29.46 -9.31 14.64
N LEU A 175 -28.27 -8.89 14.22
CA LEU A 175 -26.99 -9.54 14.52
C LEU A 175 -26.79 -9.68 16.03
N LEU A 176 -27.00 -8.62 16.81
CA LEU A 176 -26.92 -8.70 18.27
C LEU A 176 -27.96 -9.65 18.88
N GLN A 177 -29.19 -9.68 18.37
CA GLN A 177 -30.23 -10.64 18.81
C GLN A 177 -29.96 -12.10 18.42
N LEU A 178 -29.09 -12.33 17.43
CA LEU A 178 -28.72 -13.67 17.01
C LEU A 178 -27.47 -14.19 17.72
N SER A 179 -26.78 -13.38 18.52
CA SER A 179 -25.56 -13.79 19.22
C SER A 179 -25.77 -14.97 20.18
N PRO A 180 -24.74 -15.82 20.38
CA PRO A 180 -24.75 -16.84 21.43
C PRO A 180 -25.06 -16.26 22.82
N GLN A 181 -24.59 -15.04 23.11
CA GLN A 181 -24.82 -14.38 24.40
C GLN A 181 -26.30 -14.06 24.61
N TYR A 182 -26.98 -13.50 23.61
CA TYR A 182 -28.43 -13.24 23.68
C TYR A 182 -29.25 -14.53 23.76
N ARG A 183 -28.83 -15.61 23.09
CA ARG A 183 -29.50 -16.92 23.17
C ARG A 183 -29.30 -17.62 24.52
N ALA A 184 -28.15 -17.41 25.17
CA ALA A 184 -27.85 -17.99 26.48
C ALA A 184 -28.56 -17.24 27.61
N ASP A 185 -28.48 -15.91 27.64
CA ASP A 185 -29.24 -15.06 28.56
C ASP A 185 -29.55 -13.70 27.92
N MET A 186 -30.77 -13.61 27.39
CA MET A 186 -31.33 -12.39 26.82
C MET A 186 -31.29 -11.19 27.79
N ARG A 187 -31.55 -11.39 29.08
CA ARG A 187 -31.64 -10.30 30.05
C ARG A 187 -30.26 -9.72 30.33
N THR A 188 -29.29 -10.58 30.59
CA THR A 188 -27.90 -10.18 30.84
C THR A 188 -27.26 -9.56 29.60
N ASP A 189 -27.52 -10.11 28.39
CA ASP A 189 -27.06 -9.51 27.14
C ASP A 189 -27.62 -8.09 26.95
N LEU A 190 -28.94 -7.90 27.11
CA LEU A 190 -29.58 -6.58 26.97
C LEU A 190 -29.04 -5.54 27.97
N GLN A 191 -28.74 -5.93 29.20
CA GLN A 191 -28.11 -5.05 30.19
C GLN A 191 -26.67 -4.65 29.78
N ASN A 192 -25.89 -5.63 29.28
CA ASN A 192 -24.50 -5.43 28.87
C ASN A 192 -24.35 -4.62 27.57
N ARG A 193 -25.39 -4.48 26.74
CA ARG A 193 -25.38 -3.59 25.56
C ARG A 193 -25.20 -2.10 25.89
N SER A 194 -25.29 -1.70 27.16
CA SER A 194 -24.85 -0.37 27.60
C SER A 194 -23.34 -0.16 27.49
N ASN A 195 -22.54 -1.23 27.37
CA ASN A 195 -21.09 -1.19 27.33
C ASN A 195 -20.56 -1.39 25.89
N PRO A 196 -19.84 -0.40 25.29
CA PRO A 196 -19.26 -0.55 23.95
C PRO A 196 -18.16 -1.62 23.86
N VAL A 197 -17.49 -1.94 24.98
CA VAL A 197 -16.49 -3.03 25.05
C VAL A 197 -17.18 -4.38 24.81
N TYR A 198 -18.33 -4.59 25.44
CA TYR A 198 -19.16 -5.78 25.27
C TYR A 198 -19.71 -5.88 23.84
N ILE A 199 -20.31 -4.80 23.32
CA ILE A 199 -20.83 -4.75 21.94
C ILE A 199 -19.74 -5.09 20.92
N GLY A 200 -18.55 -4.47 21.03
CA GLY A 200 -17.42 -4.76 20.13
C GLY A 200 -17.02 -6.23 20.14
N ARG A 201 -16.97 -6.85 21.33
CA ARG A 201 -16.60 -8.25 21.52
C ARG A 201 -17.65 -9.25 21.02
N VAL A 202 -18.93 -8.91 21.09
CA VAL A 202 -20.03 -9.69 20.47
C VAL A 202 -19.98 -9.59 18.94
N ILE A 203 -19.73 -8.39 18.39
CA ILE A 203 -19.69 -8.18 16.93
C ILE A 203 -18.45 -8.81 16.30
N SER A 204 -17.29 -8.74 16.96
CA SER A 204 -16.06 -9.44 16.52
C SER A 204 -16.31 -10.94 16.29
N ALA A 205 -17.02 -11.60 17.21
CA ALA A 205 -17.47 -12.98 17.03
C ALA A 205 -18.47 -13.10 15.86
N MET A 206 -19.60 -12.40 15.95
CA MET A 206 -20.73 -12.57 15.02
C MET A 206 -20.47 -12.15 13.56
N VAL A 207 -19.38 -11.43 13.26
CA VAL A 207 -19.04 -11.07 11.88
C VAL A 207 -18.41 -12.25 11.12
N ASN A 208 -17.72 -13.17 11.80
CA ASN A 208 -17.31 -14.46 11.23
C ASN A 208 -18.29 -15.57 11.60
N SER A 209 -18.29 -16.68 10.85
CA SER A 209 -19.21 -17.80 11.07
C SER A 209 -18.52 -19.08 11.56
N ASN A 210 -17.35 -18.97 12.20
CA ASN A 210 -16.50 -20.13 12.49
C ASN A 210 -16.90 -20.92 13.75
N ASP A 211 -17.94 -20.47 14.47
CA ASP A 211 -18.50 -21.11 15.67
C ASP A 211 -19.93 -21.66 15.45
N ASP A 212 -20.36 -21.83 14.19
CA ASP A 212 -21.70 -22.32 13.78
C ASP A 212 -22.90 -21.56 14.41
N ASP A 213 -22.65 -20.32 14.81
CA ASP A 213 -23.55 -19.48 15.60
C ASP A 213 -24.53 -18.62 14.78
N LYS A 214 -24.53 -18.76 13.44
CA LYS A 214 -25.18 -17.87 12.44
C LYS A 214 -24.44 -16.55 12.16
N GLY A 215 -23.14 -16.47 12.42
CA GLY A 215 -22.34 -15.31 12.02
C GLY A 215 -22.38 -14.95 10.53
N VAL A 216 -21.97 -13.73 10.19
CA VAL A 216 -22.27 -13.09 8.89
C VAL A 216 -21.51 -13.70 7.72
N LEU A 217 -20.20 -13.95 7.86
CA LEU A 217 -19.30 -14.34 6.77
C LEU A 217 -18.57 -15.65 7.04
N THR A 218 -18.50 -16.52 6.02
CA THR A 218 -17.61 -17.68 6.04
C THR A 218 -16.26 -17.32 5.43
N GLY A 219 -15.16 -17.58 6.15
CA GLY A 219 -13.81 -17.32 5.67
C GLY A 219 -13.33 -18.33 4.62
N LYS A 220 -12.66 -17.87 3.56
CA LYS A 220 -11.94 -18.74 2.61
C LYS A 220 -10.82 -17.97 1.91
N TRP A 221 -9.63 -18.57 1.90
CA TRP A 221 -8.38 -17.95 1.44
C TRP A 221 -7.73 -18.67 0.26
N SER A 222 -8.20 -19.86 -0.11
CA SER A 222 -7.57 -20.70 -1.13
C SER A 222 -8.56 -21.62 -1.85
N GLY A 223 -8.17 -22.05 -3.05
CA GLY A 223 -8.97 -22.92 -3.91
C GLY A 223 -10.13 -22.21 -4.63
N SER A 224 -11.00 -22.97 -5.28
CA SER A 224 -12.12 -22.41 -6.05
C SER A 224 -13.17 -21.71 -5.18
N TYR A 225 -13.64 -20.55 -5.63
CA TYR A 225 -14.76 -19.81 -5.03
C TYR A 225 -16.11 -20.06 -5.74
N SER A 226 -16.22 -21.08 -6.57
CA SER A 226 -17.39 -21.33 -7.45
C SER A 226 -18.73 -21.55 -6.74
N ASP A 227 -18.73 -21.92 -5.45
CA ASP A 227 -19.94 -22.08 -4.63
C ASP A 227 -20.28 -20.82 -3.79
N GLY A 228 -19.62 -19.69 -4.05
CA GLY A 228 -19.82 -18.44 -3.33
C GLY A 228 -19.42 -17.21 -4.15
N VAL A 229 -19.17 -16.11 -3.45
CA VAL A 229 -18.59 -14.90 -4.03
C VAL A 229 -17.11 -14.86 -3.65
N ASN A 230 -16.26 -14.77 -4.66
CA ASN A 230 -14.83 -14.47 -4.53
C ASN A 230 -14.64 -13.19 -3.67
N PRO A 231 -13.87 -13.22 -2.57
CA PRO A 231 -13.65 -12.07 -1.69
C PRO A 231 -13.19 -10.78 -2.40
N SER A 232 -12.45 -10.90 -3.50
CA SER A 232 -12.05 -9.76 -4.33
C SER A 232 -13.12 -9.18 -5.26
N ASN A 233 -14.29 -9.81 -5.37
CA ASN A 233 -15.45 -9.24 -6.08
C ASN A 233 -16.37 -8.38 -5.19
N TRP A 234 -16.21 -8.39 -3.87
CA TRP A 234 -17.00 -7.50 -3.00
C TRP A 234 -16.58 -6.03 -3.14
N THR A 235 -17.58 -5.14 -3.17
CA THR A 235 -17.40 -3.69 -3.30
C THR A 235 -17.97 -2.89 -2.12
N GLY A 236 -18.72 -3.53 -1.22
CA GLY A 236 -19.36 -2.88 -0.10
C GLY A 236 -19.99 -3.85 0.90
N SER A 237 -20.24 -3.35 2.12
CA SER A 237 -20.75 -4.16 3.24
C SER A 237 -22.27 -4.36 3.18
N ALA A 238 -23.02 -3.41 2.61
CA ALA A 238 -24.47 -3.49 2.55
C ALA A 238 -24.96 -4.71 1.75
N ASP A 239 -24.32 -5.05 0.63
CA ASP A 239 -24.64 -6.24 -0.15
C ASP A 239 -24.49 -7.54 0.67
N ILE A 240 -23.44 -7.62 1.48
CA ILE A 240 -23.15 -8.78 2.33
C ILE A 240 -24.21 -8.91 3.44
N LEU A 241 -24.49 -7.80 4.13
CA LEU A 241 -25.46 -7.76 5.22
C LEU A 241 -26.90 -8.03 4.74
N LYS A 242 -27.31 -7.44 3.61
CA LYS A 242 -28.62 -7.71 2.99
C LYS A 242 -28.72 -9.17 2.56
N LYS A 243 -27.72 -9.71 1.85
CA LYS A 243 -27.67 -11.12 1.45
C LYS A 243 -27.75 -12.06 2.65
N TRP A 244 -27.06 -11.77 3.75
CA TRP A 244 -27.14 -12.55 4.99
C TRP A 244 -28.55 -12.56 5.58
N ALA A 245 -29.25 -11.41 5.59
CA ALA A 245 -30.64 -11.34 6.05
C ALA A 245 -31.60 -12.08 5.12
N GLU A 246 -31.46 -11.91 3.80
CA GLU A 246 -32.25 -12.58 2.75
C GLU A 246 -32.10 -14.11 2.80
N THR A 247 -30.92 -14.64 3.11
CA THR A 247 -30.67 -16.08 3.27
C THR A 247 -31.11 -16.64 4.63
N GLN A 248 -31.98 -15.93 5.35
CA GLN A 248 -32.44 -16.28 6.71
C GLN A 248 -31.31 -16.37 7.74
N PHE A 249 -30.34 -15.46 7.65
CA PHE A 249 -29.17 -15.38 8.53
C PHE A 249 -28.24 -16.60 8.39
N ARG A 250 -28.12 -17.14 7.18
CA ARG A 250 -27.12 -18.16 6.83
C ARG A 250 -25.82 -17.48 6.39
N PRO A 251 -24.64 -17.95 6.84
CA PRO A 251 -23.35 -17.33 6.52
C PRO A 251 -23.13 -17.07 5.02
N VAL A 252 -22.63 -15.89 4.71
CA VAL A 252 -22.34 -15.46 3.35
C VAL A 252 -20.95 -15.93 2.94
N LYS A 253 -20.90 -16.70 1.85
CA LYS A 253 -19.68 -17.15 1.19
C LYS A 253 -19.21 -16.11 0.16
N TYR A 254 -17.98 -15.59 0.17
CA TYR A 254 -16.91 -15.77 1.15
C TYR A 254 -16.31 -14.43 1.59
N GLY A 255 -15.64 -14.42 2.75
CA GLY A 255 -14.89 -13.30 3.31
C GLY A 255 -13.41 -13.61 3.54
N GLN A 256 -12.63 -12.54 3.66
CA GLN A 256 -11.21 -12.48 4.02
C GLN A 256 -10.99 -11.23 4.89
N CYS A 257 -9.80 -11.00 5.48
CA CYS A 257 -9.61 -10.02 6.56
C CYS A 257 -10.18 -8.62 6.26
N TRP A 258 -9.94 -8.06 5.07
CA TRP A 258 -10.49 -6.76 4.69
C TRP A 258 -12.03 -6.75 4.57
N VAL A 259 -12.63 -7.88 4.19
CA VAL A 259 -14.09 -8.04 4.09
C VAL A 259 -14.69 -8.12 5.50
N PHE A 260 -14.10 -8.90 6.40
CA PHE A 260 -14.49 -8.99 7.81
C PHE A 260 -14.38 -7.63 8.50
N ALA A 261 -13.22 -6.97 8.42
CA ALA A 261 -13.00 -5.65 8.98
C ALA A 261 -13.94 -4.59 8.39
N ALA A 262 -14.21 -4.60 7.09
CA ALA A 262 -15.10 -3.62 6.49
C ALA A 262 -16.57 -3.84 6.86
N VAL A 263 -17.06 -5.09 6.94
CA VAL A 263 -18.38 -5.42 7.49
C VAL A 263 -18.47 -5.03 8.97
N MET A 264 -17.47 -5.36 9.79
CA MET A 264 -17.44 -4.97 11.20
C MET A 264 -17.48 -3.44 11.36
N CYS A 265 -16.70 -2.70 10.58
CA CYS A 265 -16.70 -1.24 10.57
C CYS A 265 -18.10 -0.67 10.25
N THR A 266 -18.80 -1.26 9.28
CA THR A 266 -20.19 -0.90 8.94
C THR A 266 -21.14 -1.14 10.12
N VAL A 267 -21.11 -2.32 10.74
CA VAL A 267 -21.98 -2.68 11.87
C VAL A 267 -21.72 -1.75 13.06
N MET A 268 -20.46 -1.55 13.44
CA MET A 268 -20.08 -0.69 14.56
C MET A 268 -20.53 0.76 14.34
N ARG A 269 -20.35 1.29 13.11
CA ARG A 269 -20.80 2.65 12.75
C ARG A 269 -22.32 2.78 12.71
N ALA A 270 -23.04 1.77 12.21
CA ALA A 270 -24.51 1.75 12.21
C ALA A 270 -25.06 1.82 13.65
N LEU A 271 -24.38 1.15 14.59
CA LEU A 271 -24.69 1.17 16.02
C LEU A 271 -24.15 2.41 16.76
N GLY A 272 -23.59 3.40 16.06
CA GLY A 272 -23.13 4.67 16.62
C GLY A 272 -21.74 4.64 17.27
N ILE A 273 -20.99 3.53 17.19
CA ILE A 273 -19.62 3.45 17.71
C ILE A 273 -18.65 4.03 16.66
N PRO A 274 -17.79 5.02 17.00
CA PRO A 274 -16.83 5.56 16.04
C PRO A 274 -15.74 4.53 15.73
N THR A 275 -15.73 4.04 14.49
CA THR A 275 -14.83 2.95 14.07
C THR A 275 -14.07 3.30 12.79
N ARG A 276 -12.78 2.94 12.70
CA ARG A 276 -11.92 3.09 11.53
C ARG A 276 -11.30 1.73 11.14
N VAL A 277 -11.15 1.47 9.84
CA VAL A 277 -10.43 0.28 9.34
C VAL A 277 -8.93 0.56 9.38
N ILE A 278 -8.15 -0.43 9.81
CA ILE A 278 -6.69 -0.39 9.92
C ILE A 278 -6.10 -1.44 8.99
N THR A 279 -4.98 -1.14 8.34
CA THR A 279 -4.17 -2.12 7.61
C THR A 279 -2.75 -2.14 8.17
N ASN A 280 -2.32 -3.31 8.64
CA ASN A 280 -0.98 -3.58 9.12
C ASN A 280 -0.17 -4.32 8.05
N PHE A 281 0.99 -3.80 7.66
CA PHE A 281 1.83 -4.43 6.64
C PHE A 281 2.93 -5.27 7.27
N ASN A 282 3.12 -6.48 6.72
CA ASN A 282 3.88 -7.56 7.35
C ASN A 282 3.30 -7.93 8.74
N SER A 283 2.01 -8.26 8.82
CA SER A 283 1.41 -8.74 10.08
C SER A 283 1.99 -10.09 10.44
N ALA A 284 2.45 -10.25 11.67
CA ALA A 284 2.83 -11.57 12.17
C ALA A 284 1.59 -12.36 12.57
N HIS A 285 1.40 -13.54 11.98
CA HIS A 285 0.41 -14.50 12.44
C HIS A 285 1.13 -15.55 13.29
N ASP A 286 1.35 -15.19 14.55
CA ASP A 286 1.93 -16.02 15.60
C ASP A 286 0.84 -16.96 16.15
N THR A 287 1.09 -18.27 16.06
CA THR A 287 0.14 -19.32 16.46
C THR A 287 0.55 -20.09 17.71
N ASP A 288 1.70 -19.77 18.32
CA ASP A 288 2.15 -20.36 19.58
C ASP A 288 2.35 -19.33 20.72
N GLY A 289 2.26 -18.03 20.40
CA GLY A 289 2.32 -16.91 21.35
C GLY A 289 3.72 -16.55 21.81
N ASN A 290 4.78 -17.07 21.17
CA ASN A 290 6.17 -16.82 21.56
C ASN A 290 6.72 -15.46 21.08
N MET A 291 5.97 -14.70 20.27
CA MET A 291 6.34 -13.42 19.63
C MET A 291 7.54 -13.51 18.66
N VAL A 292 7.76 -14.68 18.06
CA VAL A 292 8.87 -14.98 17.13
C VAL A 292 8.39 -15.80 15.94
N ILE A 293 8.32 -15.17 14.76
CA ILE A 293 7.99 -15.85 13.51
C ILE A 293 9.26 -16.46 12.91
N LYS A 294 9.23 -17.76 12.60
CA LYS A 294 10.35 -18.49 11.98
C LYS A 294 10.09 -18.68 10.49
N GLU A 295 10.95 -18.13 9.64
CA GLU A 295 10.94 -18.37 8.19
C GLU A 295 12.10 -19.28 7.81
N TYR A 296 11.80 -20.38 7.11
CA TYR A 296 12.79 -21.37 6.69
C TYR A 296 12.98 -21.30 5.17
N TYR A 297 14.22 -21.42 4.72
CA TYR A 297 14.61 -21.50 3.32
C TYR A 297 15.54 -22.70 3.11
N ASP A 298 15.52 -23.30 1.93
CA ASP A 298 16.55 -24.27 1.53
C ASP A 298 17.82 -23.57 1.01
N GLU A 299 18.82 -24.34 0.60
CA GLU A 299 20.07 -23.82 0.03
C GLU A 299 19.92 -23.17 -1.37
N ASN A 300 18.78 -23.36 -2.04
CA ASN A 300 18.45 -22.75 -3.34
C ASN A 300 17.62 -21.47 -3.21
N GLY A 301 17.16 -21.12 -2.01
CA GLY A 301 16.28 -19.98 -1.75
C GLY A 301 14.78 -20.29 -1.82
N ILE A 302 14.39 -21.56 -1.91
CA ILE A 302 12.98 -21.98 -1.80
C ILE A 302 12.54 -21.76 -0.35
N LYS A 303 11.51 -20.94 -0.12
CA LYS A 303 10.89 -20.79 1.20
C LYS A 303 10.10 -22.04 1.52
N LEU A 304 10.40 -22.66 2.66
CA LEU A 304 9.85 -23.92 3.14
C LEU A 304 8.70 -23.65 4.11
N SER A 305 7.56 -24.31 3.91
CA SER A 305 6.39 -24.21 4.79
C SER A 305 6.54 -25.10 6.04
N ILE A 306 7.55 -24.82 6.86
CA ILE A 306 7.79 -25.51 8.14
C ILE A 306 7.14 -24.68 9.26
N GLY A 307 6.17 -25.29 9.98
CA GLY A 307 5.40 -24.62 11.03
C GLY A 307 4.06 -24.05 10.54
N LYS A 308 3.32 -23.43 11.46
CA LYS A 308 2.02 -22.76 11.18
C LYS A 308 2.13 -21.24 11.11
N ASP A 309 3.17 -20.69 11.74
CA ASP A 309 3.40 -19.25 11.77
C ASP A 309 3.70 -18.71 10.38
N SER A 310 3.29 -17.46 10.12
CA SER A 310 3.54 -16.81 8.85
C SER A 310 3.54 -15.29 8.99
N ILE A 311 4.22 -14.62 8.05
CA ILE A 311 4.08 -13.17 7.88
C ILE A 311 3.08 -12.93 6.76
N TRP A 312 1.93 -12.37 7.14
CA TRP A 312 0.91 -11.91 6.22
C TRP A 312 1.39 -10.60 5.58
N ASN A 313 1.39 -10.52 4.25
CA ASN A 313 1.86 -9.32 3.53
C ASN A 313 1.12 -8.06 3.99
N PHE A 314 -0.17 -8.21 4.27
CA PHE A 314 -0.95 -7.28 5.07
C PHE A 314 -2.03 -8.03 5.87
N HIS A 315 -2.45 -7.44 6.98
CA HIS A 315 -3.67 -7.83 7.69
C HIS A 315 -4.56 -6.60 7.90
N VAL A 316 -5.86 -6.82 8.11
CA VAL A 316 -6.86 -5.74 8.20
C VAL A 316 -7.83 -6.02 9.34
N TRP A 317 -7.90 -5.08 10.28
CA TRP A 317 -8.82 -5.09 11.43
C TRP A 317 -9.56 -3.75 11.54
N VAL A 318 -10.31 -3.55 12.62
CA VAL A 318 -10.89 -2.24 12.95
C VAL A 318 -10.40 -1.71 14.29
N GLU A 319 -10.31 -0.40 14.40
CA GLU A 319 -10.21 0.27 15.69
C GLU A 319 -11.53 0.98 16.00
N SER A 320 -12.02 0.82 17.23
CA SER A 320 -13.21 1.50 17.73
C SER A 320 -12.87 2.40 18.91
N TRP A 321 -13.39 3.63 18.92
CA TRP A 321 -13.13 4.62 19.96
C TRP A 321 -14.09 4.44 21.14
N MET A 322 -13.56 4.07 22.30
CA MET A 322 -14.35 3.87 23.52
C MET A 322 -13.50 4.07 24.78
N LYS A 323 -14.18 4.13 25.94
CA LYS A 323 -13.52 4.07 27.25
C LYS A 323 -13.22 2.63 27.67
N ARG A 324 -12.21 2.46 28.53
CA ARG A 324 -11.79 1.17 29.13
C ARG A 324 -11.77 1.22 30.66
N PRO A 325 -12.93 1.45 31.32
CA PRO A 325 -12.98 1.46 32.78
C PRO A 325 -12.57 0.12 33.41
N ASP A 326 -12.68 -0.96 32.64
CA ASP A 326 -12.23 -2.32 32.96
C ASP A 326 -10.71 -2.48 33.05
N LEU A 327 -9.92 -1.56 32.47
CA LEU A 327 -8.46 -1.51 32.59
C LEU A 327 -7.94 -0.41 33.51
N GLY A 328 -8.83 0.37 34.14
CA GLY A 328 -8.45 1.55 34.91
C GLY A 328 -8.07 2.75 34.03
N GLN A 329 -7.29 3.68 34.60
CA GLN A 329 -6.97 4.95 33.93
C GLN A 329 -5.86 4.78 32.87
N GLY A 330 -6.02 5.47 31.74
CA GLY A 330 -5.01 5.57 30.69
C GLY A 330 -5.41 4.91 29.37
N TYR A 331 -6.11 3.78 29.40
CA TYR A 331 -6.36 2.91 28.24
C TYR A 331 -7.54 3.29 27.32
N ASP A 332 -8.27 4.36 27.66
CA ASP A 332 -9.31 4.99 26.82
C ASP A 332 -8.78 5.38 25.43
N GLY A 333 -9.66 5.35 24.42
CA GLY A 333 -9.35 5.78 23.05
C GLY A 333 -9.58 4.65 22.04
N TRP A 334 -8.69 4.53 21.05
CA TRP A 334 -8.76 3.47 20.05
C TRP A 334 -8.48 2.09 20.65
N GLN A 335 -9.39 1.16 20.36
CA GLN A 335 -9.28 -0.25 20.72
C GLN A 335 -9.32 -1.10 19.46
N VAL A 336 -8.32 -1.97 19.27
CA VAL A 336 -8.28 -2.96 18.19
C VAL A 336 -9.35 -4.02 18.41
N LEU A 337 -10.10 -4.30 17.36
CA LEU A 337 -11.07 -5.37 17.25
C LEU A 337 -10.85 -6.04 15.90
N ASP A 338 -10.61 -7.34 15.91
CA ASP A 338 -10.54 -8.12 14.69
C ASP A 338 -11.65 -9.17 14.67
N ALA A 339 -12.32 -9.27 13.52
CA ALA A 339 -13.35 -10.26 13.23
C ALA A 339 -12.83 -11.39 12.34
N THR A 340 -11.56 -11.35 11.94
CA THR A 340 -10.92 -12.44 11.22
C THR A 340 -10.71 -13.62 12.19
N PRO A 341 -11.18 -14.83 11.86
CA PRO A 341 -11.09 -15.98 12.75
C PRO A 341 -9.67 -16.57 12.72
N GLN A 342 -8.73 -15.90 13.38
CA GLN A 342 -7.34 -16.34 13.57
C GLN A 342 -7.23 -17.14 14.87
N GLU A 343 -7.54 -16.50 16.00
CA GLU A 343 -7.42 -17.10 17.35
C GLU A 343 -8.75 -17.17 18.12
N ARG A 344 -8.79 -18.05 19.13
CA ARG A 344 -9.96 -18.24 20.02
C ARG A 344 -9.77 -17.51 21.35
N SER A 345 -10.58 -16.49 21.60
CA SER A 345 -10.56 -15.73 22.86
C SER A 345 -11.76 -16.04 23.76
N GLY A 346 -11.52 -16.72 24.88
CA GLY A 346 -12.56 -17.21 25.78
C GLY A 346 -13.51 -18.19 25.08
N GLY A 347 -12.93 -19.16 24.34
CA GLY A 347 -13.65 -20.25 23.68
C GLY A 347 -14.23 -19.95 22.30
N MET A 348 -14.29 -18.68 21.86
CA MET A 348 -14.91 -18.25 20.59
C MET A 348 -13.90 -17.59 19.65
N PHE A 349 -14.09 -17.67 18.33
CA PHE A 349 -13.31 -16.93 17.34
C PHE A 349 -13.67 -15.44 17.37
N ARG A 350 -12.88 -14.65 18.12
CA ARG A 350 -13.01 -13.21 18.31
C ARG A 350 -11.71 -12.64 18.85
N CYS A 351 -11.43 -11.37 18.56
CA CYS A 351 -10.26 -10.67 19.06
C CYS A 351 -10.62 -9.24 19.48
N GLY A 352 -10.21 -8.86 20.69
CA GLY A 352 -10.36 -7.53 21.27
C GLY A 352 -11.66 -7.32 22.09
N PRO A 353 -11.90 -6.09 22.59
CA PRO A 353 -11.11 -4.89 22.33
C PRO A 353 -9.73 -4.87 23.03
N ALA A 354 -8.65 -4.76 22.24
CA ALA A 354 -7.27 -4.59 22.74
C ALA A 354 -6.91 -3.09 22.72
N SER A 355 -6.43 -2.51 23.81
CA SER A 355 -6.10 -1.07 23.82
C SER A 355 -4.82 -0.80 23.01
N VAL A 356 -4.91 0.10 22.02
CA VAL A 356 -3.74 0.53 21.21
C VAL A 356 -2.63 1.08 22.12
N LYS A 357 -3.01 1.74 23.22
CA LYS A 357 -2.06 2.22 24.24
C LYS A 357 -1.39 1.10 25.02
N ALA A 358 -2.12 0.05 25.39
CA ALA A 358 -1.54 -1.12 26.06
C ALA A 358 -0.52 -1.82 25.14
N ILE A 359 -0.83 -1.97 23.86
CA ILE A 359 0.08 -2.50 22.84
C ILE A 359 1.35 -1.65 22.74
N TYR A 360 1.22 -0.32 22.65
CA TYR A 360 2.35 0.62 22.62
C TYR A 360 3.19 0.61 23.90
N GLN A 361 2.55 0.50 25.07
CA GLN A 361 3.20 0.44 26.39
C GLN A 361 3.79 -0.95 26.69
N ARG A 362 3.48 -1.97 25.88
CA ARG A 362 3.89 -3.38 26.05
C ARG A 362 3.25 -4.07 27.27
N GLU A 363 2.05 -3.61 27.64
CA GLU A 363 1.25 -4.15 28.74
C GLU A 363 0.54 -5.43 28.28
N VAL A 364 1.32 -6.48 27.97
CA VAL A 364 0.82 -7.70 27.32
C VAL A 364 -0.24 -8.43 28.16
N GLU A 365 -0.19 -8.36 29.48
CA GLU A 365 -1.20 -8.95 30.37
C GLU A 365 -2.57 -8.25 30.34
N ALA A 366 -2.70 -7.10 29.66
CA ALA A 366 -3.94 -6.34 29.62
C ALA A 366 -5.02 -7.02 28.76
N GLN A 367 -6.26 -7.00 29.24
CA GLN A 367 -7.40 -7.52 28.48
C GLN A 367 -7.89 -6.52 27.40
N TYR A 368 -8.48 -6.94 26.30
CA TYR A 368 -8.58 -8.31 25.80
C TYR A 368 -7.54 -8.50 24.69
N ASP A 369 -6.94 -9.68 24.64
CA ASP A 369 -6.18 -10.17 23.47
C ASP A 369 -4.94 -9.32 23.10
N VAL A 370 -4.42 -8.50 24.02
CA VAL A 370 -3.22 -7.67 23.83
C VAL A 370 -1.96 -8.47 23.47
N PRO A 371 -1.66 -9.68 24.01
CA PRO A 371 -0.47 -10.43 23.60
C PRO A 371 -0.48 -10.75 22.09
N PHE A 372 -1.64 -11.17 21.58
CA PHE A 372 -1.82 -11.54 20.17
C PHE A 372 -1.63 -10.33 19.25
N VAL A 373 -2.37 -9.23 19.51
CA VAL A 373 -2.25 -8.00 18.72
C VAL A 373 -0.86 -7.35 18.88
N TYR A 374 -0.19 -7.53 20.02
CA TYR A 374 1.19 -7.11 20.20
C TYR A 374 2.15 -7.92 19.32
N ALA A 375 2.00 -9.25 19.25
CA ALA A 375 2.78 -10.11 18.36
C ALA A 375 2.59 -9.69 16.89
N GLU A 376 1.35 -9.48 16.45
CA GLU A 376 1.00 -9.03 15.09
C GLU A 376 1.79 -7.81 14.60
N VAL A 377 2.15 -6.90 15.51
CA VAL A 377 2.88 -5.66 15.20
C VAL A 377 4.31 -5.61 15.74
N ASN A 378 4.78 -6.52 16.59
CA ASN A 378 6.12 -6.46 17.20
C ASN A 378 6.94 -7.78 17.17
N ALA A 379 6.46 -8.87 16.59
CA ALA A 379 7.20 -10.13 16.58
C ALA A 379 8.57 -10.04 15.87
N ASP A 380 9.58 -10.71 16.43
CA ASP A 380 10.89 -10.85 15.81
C ASP A 380 10.85 -11.93 14.71
N VAL A 381 11.51 -11.71 13.57
CA VAL A 381 11.54 -12.67 12.46
C VAL A 381 12.87 -13.42 12.41
N HIS A 382 12.87 -14.71 12.68
CA HIS A 382 14.02 -15.60 12.57
C HIS A 382 14.07 -16.23 11.18
N ILE A 383 14.98 -15.75 10.34
CA ILE A 383 15.19 -16.23 8.97
C ILE A 383 16.33 -17.25 8.99
N MET A 384 16.03 -18.49 8.59
CA MET A 384 16.97 -19.60 8.62
C MET A 384 17.14 -20.24 7.24
N ILE A 385 18.38 -20.62 6.89
CA ILE A 385 18.64 -21.58 5.82
C ILE A 385 18.81 -22.95 6.47
N VAL A 386 18.13 -23.97 5.98
CA VAL A 386 18.20 -25.34 6.52
C VAL A 386 18.51 -26.37 5.44
N LYS A 387 19.27 -27.40 5.81
CA LYS A 387 19.60 -28.55 4.96
C LYS A 387 19.69 -29.81 5.82
N ASN A 388 18.92 -30.85 5.48
CA ASN A 388 18.89 -32.14 6.18
C ASN A 388 18.75 -32.01 7.72
N GLY A 389 17.90 -31.08 8.18
CA GLY A 389 17.69 -30.80 9.61
C GLY A 389 18.75 -29.88 10.28
N THR A 390 19.85 -29.58 9.61
CA THR A 390 20.89 -28.67 10.09
C THR A 390 20.59 -27.22 9.69
N VAL A 391 20.76 -26.27 10.62
CA VAL A 391 20.66 -24.83 10.35
C VAL A 391 22.00 -24.31 9.84
N LEU A 392 22.02 -23.80 8.60
CA LEU A 392 23.19 -23.28 7.90
C LEU A 392 23.35 -21.76 8.03
N LEU A 393 22.23 -21.05 8.29
CA LEU A 393 22.19 -19.62 8.56
C LEU A 393 21.05 -19.36 9.56
N ASN A 394 21.24 -18.41 10.47
CA ASN A 394 20.18 -17.87 11.33
C ASN A 394 20.35 -16.35 11.44
N ARG A 395 19.36 -15.57 10.99
CA ARG A 395 19.34 -14.11 11.07
C ARG A 395 18.04 -13.64 11.70
N VAL A 396 18.13 -12.76 12.69
CA VAL A 396 16.96 -12.14 13.32
C VAL A 396 16.70 -10.75 12.72
N ASP A 397 15.49 -10.51 12.23
CA ASP A 397 14.99 -9.19 11.80
C ASP A 397 13.91 -8.72 12.77
N LYS A 398 14.24 -7.66 13.53
CA LYS A 398 13.39 -7.06 14.57
C LYS A 398 12.53 -5.89 14.09
N ARG A 399 12.46 -5.67 12.77
CA ARG A 399 11.83 -4.49 12.16
C ARG A 399 10.87 -4.82 11.03
N ARG A 400 10.92 -6.05 10.50
CA ARG A 400 10.04 -6.48 9.40
C ARG A 400 8.57 -6.47 9.79
N VAL A 401 8.21 -6.90 11.00
CA VAL A 401 6.80 -7.05 11.42
C VAL A 401 6.15 -5.70 11.71
N GLY A 402 4.92 -5.54 11.22
CA GLY A 402 4.13 -4.31 11.28
C GLY A 402 4.86 -3.07 10.78
N ALA A 403 5.64 -3.20 9.70
CA ALA A 403 6.55 -2.16 9.22
C ALA A 403 5.85 -0.86 8.78
N LEU A 404 4.54 -0.90 8.59
CA LEU A 404 3.69 0.25 8.31
C LEU A 404 2.26 -0.08 8.77
N ILE A 405 1.59 0.84 9.46
CA ILE A 405 0.19 0.71 9.89
C ILE A 405 -0.59 1.92 9.39
N LEU A 406 -1.63 1.68 8.59
CA LEU A 406 -2.37 2.73 7.89
C LEU A 406 -3.86 2.73 8.22
N THR A 407 -4.46 3.91 8.17
CA THR A 407 -5.92 4.10 8.12
C THR A 407 -6.29 5.19 7.10
N LYS A 408 -7.59 5.38 6.84
CA LYS A 408 -8.08 6.50 6.02
C LYS A 408 -8.17 7.76 6.86
N LEU A 409 -7.54 8.85 6.40
CA LEU A 409 -7.58 10.16 7.06
C LEU A 409 -9.02 10.70 7.10
N ALA A 410 -9.41 11.27 8.24
CA ALA A 410 -10.71 11.93 8.41
C ALA A 410 -10.90 13.05 7.36
N GLY A 411 -12.10 13.15 6.78
CA GLY A 411 -12.42 14.17 5.76
C GLY A 411 -11.71 14.03 4.41
N SER A 412 -10.79 13.06 4.21
CA SER A 412 -9.99 12.93 2.99
C SER A 412 -10.01 11.51 2.42
N THR A 413 -9.72 11.34 1.13
CA THR A 413 -9.37 10.04 0.53
C THR A 413 -7.92 9.63 0.83
N SER A 414 -7.12 10.52 1.43
CA SER A 414 -5.73 10.25 1.81
C SER A 414 -5.61 9.20 2.92
N ARG A 415 -4.45 8.53 2.96
CA ARG A 415 -4.06 7.67 4.08
C ARG A 415 -3.44 8.48 5.23
N GLN A 416 -3.64 8.00 6.45
CA GLN A 416 -2.94 8.42 7.67
C GLN A 416 -2.06 7.25 8.11
N ASP A 417 -0.79 7.53 8.39
CA ASP A 417 0.12 6.59 9.05
C ASP A 417 -0.11 6.68 10.56
N VAL A 418 -0.32 5.52 11.20
CA VAL A 418 -0.58 5.37 12.63
C VAL A 418 0.42 4.39 13.27
N THR A 419 1.52 4.05 12.60
CA THR A 419 2.53 3.09 13.08
C THR A 419 3.08 3.49 14.46
N SER A 420 3.28 4.79 14.68
CA SER A 420 3.73 5.36 15.95
C SER A 420 2.69 5.32 17.08
N GLU A 421 1.40 5.08 16.78
CA GLU A 421 0.36 4.84 17.79
C GLU A 421 0.50 3.43 18.40
N TYR A 422 1.10 2.47 17.69
CA TYR A 422 1.25 1.06 18.10
C TYR A 422 2.63 0.70 18.65
N LYS A 423 3.70 1.35 18.17
CA LYS A 423 5.06 1.04 18.61
C LYS A 423 5.98 2.27 18.56
N ASN A 424 6.96 2.29 19.45
CA ASN A 424 8.06 3.25 19.39
C ASN A 424 9.04 2.90 18.27
N GLU A 425 9.40 3.88 17.43
CA GLU A 425 10.53 3.78 16.50
C GLU A 425 11.87 3.70 17.26
N ARG A 426 12.23 2.50 17.76
CA ARG A 426 13.64 2.25 18.11
C ARG A 426 14.48 2.19 16.84
N ALA A 427 15.11 3.33 16.57
CA ALA A 427 16.23 3.59 15.65
C ALA A 427 15.91 3.82 14.16
N GLY A 428 15.54 5.06 13.85
CA GLY A 428 16.26 5.89 12.88
C GLY A 428 16.21 5.46 11.40
N THR A 429 15.36 6.16 10.64
CA THR A 429 15.15 6.04 9.19
C THR A 429 14.69 4.67 8.68
N PRO A 430 13.84 4.61 7.63
CA PRO A 430 13.67 3.39 6.86
C PRO A 430 15.01 3.09 6.16
N SER A 431 15.82 2.22 6.78
CA SER A 431 17.13 1.86 6.28
C SER A 431 16.98 1.09 4.98
N ARG A 432 17.09 1.80 3.86
CA ARG A 432 17.17 1.25 2.50
C ARG A 432 18.58 0.70 2.20
N ALA A 433 19.25 0.25 3.24
CA ALA A 433 20.60 -0.30 3.31
C ALA A 433 20.60 -1.37 4.41
N PRO A 434 21.48 -2.38 4.34
CA PRO A 434 21.81 -3.18 5.52
C PRO A 434 22.21 -2.26 6.67
N SER A 435 22.06 -2.69 7.92
CA SER A 435 22.50 -1.94 9.09
C SER A 435 24.03 -1.84 9.14
N THR A 436 24.62 -0.92 8.38
CA THR A 436 26.07 -0.65 8.32
C THR A 436 26.51 0.25 9.46
N ALA A 437 26.31 -0.21 10.70
CA ALA A 437 26.93 0.31 11.91
C ALA A 437 27.94 -0.73 12.44
N GLY A 438 28.89 -1.07 11.57
CA GLY A 438 29.85 -2.15 11.69
C GLY A 438 30.28 -2.58 10.29
N ALA A 439 31.58 -2.74 10.06
CA ALA A 439 32.07 -3.24 8.78
C ALA A 439 31.61 -4.69 8.61
N SER A 440 30.72 -4.95 7.66
CA SER A 440 30.22 -6.30 7.37
C SER A 440 31.36 -7.17 6.87
N LYS A 441 31.85 -8.11 7.69
CA LYS A 441 32.78 -9.15 7.25
C LYS A 441 32.08 -10.14 6.32
N GLY A 442 32.81 -10.70 5.37
CA GLY A 442 32.28 -11.72 4.45
C GLY A 442 31.55 -11.15 3.24
N VAL A 443 30.76 -11.99 2.59
CA VAL A 443 29.92 -11.62 1.44
C VAL A 443 28.62 -10.99 1.93
N THR A 444 28.16 -9.94 1.26
CA THR A 444 26.81 -9.38 1.44
C THR A 444 26.04 -9.45 0.12
N VAL A 445 24.73 -9.70 0.21
CA VAL A 445 23.82 -9.74 -0.95
C VAL A 445 22.62 -8.82 -0.70
N SER A 446 22.16 -8.17 -1.75
CA SER A 446 20.93 -7.39 -1.75
C SER A 446 20.14 -7.61 -3.04
N LEU A 447 18.82 -7.51 -2.93
CA LEU A 447 17.88 -7.66 -4.03
C LEU A 447 17.10 -6.35 -4.18
N LYS A 448 16.85 -5.92 -5.42
CA LYS A 448 16.07 -4.72 -5.71
C LYS A 448 15.32 -4.83 -7.02
N LEU A 449 13.99 -4.78 -6.97
CA LEU A 449 13.14 -4.55 -8.14
C LEU A 449 13.52 -3.26 -8.88
N LEU A 450 13.57 -3.30 -10.21
CA LEU A 450 13.86 -2.11 -11.03
C LEU A 450 12.64 -1.19 -11.14
N ASN A 451 11.47 -1.79 -11.32
CA ASN A 451 10.17 -1.11 -11.38
C ASN A 451 9.15 -1.88 -10.52
N PRO A 452 8.11 -1.22 -9.96
CA PRO A 452 7.00 -1.92 -9.33
C PRO A 452 6.27 -2.79 -10.36
N PRO A 453 6.14 -4.11 -10.17
CA PRO A 453 5.57 -5.00 -11.19
C PRO A 453 4.11 -4.70 -11.52
N VAL A 454 3.74 -4.89 -12.78
CA VAL A 454 2.39 -4.69 -13.32
C VAL A 454 1.99 -5.90 -14.16
N VAL A 455 0.75 -6.37 -14.01
CA VAL A 455 0.23 -7.54 -14.72
C VAL A 455 0.21 -7.22 -16.23
N GLY A 456 0.96 -8.01 -17.01
CA GLY A 456 1.17 -7.79 -18.45
C GLY A 456 2.61 -7.41 -18.82
N GLU A 457 3.44 -7.02 -17.84
CA GLU A 457 4.84 -6.60 -18.03
C GLU A 457 5.81 -7.62 -17.43
N ASN A 458 7.09 -7.59 -17.83
CA ASN A 458 8.12 -8.44 -17.25
C ASN A 458 8.58 -7.89 -15.87
N ILE A 459 8.92 -8.78 -14.94
CA ILE A 459 9.47 -8.42 -13.63
C ILE A 459 11.00 -8.33 -13.75
N SER A 460 11.53 -7.13 -13.90
CA SER A 460 12.98 -6.91 -13.94
C SER A 460 13.54 -6.51 -12.57
N PHE A 461 14.65 -7.13 -12.14
CA PHE A 461 15.28 -6.86 -10.84
C PHE A 461 16.80 -7.01 -10.90
N ASN A 462 17.49 -6.41 -9.92
CA ASN A 462 18.93 -6.54 -9.74
C ASN A 462 19.24 -7.34 -8.47
N ILE A 463 20.27 -8.17 -8.55
CA ILE A 463 20.97 -8.77 -7.41
C ILE A 463 22.36 -8.14 -7.35
N THR A 464 22.68 -7.50 -6.23
CA THR A 464 24.01 -6.91 -5.97
C THR A 464 24.71 -7.70 -4.89
N ILE A 465 25.88 -8.24 -5.23
CA ILE A 465 26.75 -9.07 -4.38
C ILE A 465 28.04 -8.27 -4.12
N THR A 466 28.40 -8.10 -2.87
CA THR A 466 29.65 -7.45 -2.46
C THR A 466 30.51 -8.41 -1.65
N ASN A 467 31.77 -8.57 -2.04
CA ASN A 467 32.78 -9.27 -1.25
C ASN A 467 33.50 -8.24 -0.38
N ASN A 468 33.32 -8.28 0.94
CA ASN A 468 33.97 -7.33 1.87
C ASN A 468 35.31 -7.85 2.42
N GLU A 469 35.90 -8.89 1.80
CA GLU A 469 37.19 -9.45 2.17
C GLU A 469 38.32 -9.03 1.21
N ALA A 470 39.55 -9.08 1.72
CA ALA A 470 40.77 -8.82 0.96
C ALA A 470 41.20 -10.00 0.05
N ALA A 471 40.46 -11.12 0.06
CA ALA A 471 40.71 -12.28 -0.79
C ALA A 471 39.61 -12.42 -1.86
N PRO A 472 39.94 -12.89 -3.09
CA PRO A 472 38.93 -13.23 -4.09
C PRO A 472 38.12 -14.46 -3.63
N LYS A 473 36.86 -14.54 -4.08
CA LYS A 473 35.95 -15.65 -3.77
C LYS A 473 35.35 -16.25 -5.04
N GLN A 474 35.09 -17.55 -4.97
CA GLN A 474 34.27 -18.31 -5.91
C GLN A 474 32.93 -18.57 -5.21
N LEU A 475 31.85 -18.04 -5.77
CA LEU A 475 30.52 -18.07 -5.18
C LEU A 475 29.55 -18.82 -6.08
N LYS A 476 28.53 -19.45 -5.51
CA LYS A 476 27.32 -19.89 -6.24
C LYS A 476 26.18 -18.96 -5.89
N LYS A 477 25.39 -18.55 -6.90
CA LYS A 477 24.18 -17.75 -6.74
C LYS A 477 22.98 -18.62 -7.12
N HIS A 478 22.06 -18.80 -6.19
CA HIS A 478 20.78 -19.48 -6.40
C HIS A 478 19.67 -18.45 -6.22
N VAL A 479 18.78 -18.32 -7.20
CA VAL A 479 17.66 -17.37 -7.18
C VAL A 479 16.38 -18.15 -7.40
N ASN A 480 15.35 -17.89 -6.60
CA ASN A 480 14.09 -18.62 -6.65
C ASN A 480 12.89 -17.67 -6.46
N ALA A 481 11.85 -17.85 -7.28
CA ALA A 481 10.60 -17.10 -7.21
C ALA A 481 9.41 -18.05 -7.00
N GLN A 482 8.62 -17.80 -5.96
CA GLN A 482 7.46 -18.61 -5.59
C GLN A 482 6.18 -17.77 -5.53
N ASN A 483 5.06 -18.39 -5.90
CA ASN A 483 3.74 -17.80 -5.70
C ASN A 483 3.35 -17.83 -4.22
N LYS A 484 2.78 -16.74 -3.71
CA LYS A 484 2.37 -16.59 -2.31
C LYS A 484 0.91 -16.11 -2.24
N GLU A 485 0.11 -16.69 -1.34
CA GLU A 485 -1.17 -16.10 -0.89
C GLU A 485 -0.87 -15.08 0.23
N TYR A 486 -1.54 -13.93 0.29
CA TYR A 486 -1.16 -12.84 1.21
C TYR A 486 -1.08 -13.23 2.69
N ASN A 487 -1.75 -14.32 3.08
CA ASN A 487 -1.92 -14.80 4.45
C ASN A 487 -1.17 -16.11 4.76
N ARG A 488 -0.30 -16.61 3.86
CA ARG A 488 0.36 -17.92 4.01
C ARG A 488 1.79 -17.94 3.48
N ASN A 489 2.51 -19.02 3.79
CA ASN A 489 3.80 -19.32 3.17
C ASN A 489 3.63 -19.64 1.66
N PRO A 490 4.64 -19.40 0.82
CA PRO A 490 4.56 -19.67 -0.62
C PRO A 490 4.34 -21.15 -0.94
N THR A 491 3.63 -21.44 -2.02
CA THR A 491 3.11 -22.78 -2.33
C THR A 491 3.79 -23.48 -3.52
N GLY A 492 4.60 -22.77 -4.32
CA GLY A 492 5.39 -23.40 -5.39
C GLY A 492 6.29 -22.43 -6.16
N THR A 493 7.46 -22.92 -6.56
CA THR A 493 8.39 -22.26 -7.49
C THR A 493 7.75 -22.12 -8.88
N PHE A 494 7.86 -20.94 -9.48
CA PHE A 494 7.51 -20.72 -10.89
C PHE A 494 8.68 -20.24 -11.76
N TRP A 495 9.77 -19.79 -11.14
CA TRP A 495 10.99 -19.36 -11.83
C TRP A 495 12.22 -19.51 -10.92
N GLU A 496 13.35 -19.87 -11.51
CA GLU A 496 14.63 -20.02 -10.81
C GLU A 496 15.82 -19.72 -11.74
N ALA A 497 16.96 -19.35 -11.16
CA ALA A 497 18.21 -19.13 -11.88
C ALA A 497 19.43 -19.47 -11.01
N HIS A 498 20.42 -20.14 -11.61
CA HIS A 498 21.63 -20.61 -10.92
C HIS A 498 22.87 -20.22 -11.72
N ASP A 499 23.82 -19.51 -11.09
CA ASP A 499 25.05 -19.05 -11.74
C ASP A 499 26.25 -19.10 -10.78
N ASP A 500 27.42 -19.48 -11.30
CA ASP A 500 28.69 -19.27 -10.61
C ASP A 500 29.16 -17.81 -10.76
N VAL A 501 29.61 -17.21 -9.66
CA VAL A 501 30.12 -15.83 -9.61
C VAL A 501 31.54 -15.83 -9.07
N LYS A 502 32.49 -15.38 -9.89
CA LYS A 502 33.84 -15.02 -9.45
C LYS A 502 33.85 -13.55 -9.05
N ILE A 503 34.36 -13.24 -7.86
CA ILE A 503 34.41 -11.88 -7.34
C ILE A 503 35.77 -11.61 -6.68
N GLY A 504 36.38 -10.48 -7.02
CA GLY A 504 37.67 -10.03 -6.50
C GLY A 504 37.58 -9.49 -5.07
N PRO A 505 38.74 -9.17 -4.47
CA PRO A 505 38.81 -8.49 -3.18
C PRO A 505 38.07 -7.14 -3.20
N ASN A 506 37.22 -6.88 -2.19
CA ASN A 506 36.45 -5.64 -2.05
C ASN A 506 35.57 -5.27 -3.28
N GLU A 507 35.30 -6.21 -4.19
CA GLU A 507 34.52 -5.98 -5.40
C GLU A 507 33.01 -6.05 -5.12
N THR A 508 32.24 -5.32 -5.93
CA THR A 508 30.77 -5.41 -5.98
C THR A 508 30.30 -5.71 -7.39
N VAL A 509 29.63 -6.85 -7.58
CA VAL A 509 29.03 -7.29 -8.84
C VAL A 509 27.52 -7.09 -8.78
N THR A 510 26.91 -6.63 -9.89
CA THR A 510 25.44 -6.55 -10.01
C THR A 510 24.97 -7.33 -11.24
N ALA A 511 24.12 -8.33 -11.01
CA ALA A 511 23.45 -9.09 -12.06
C ALA A 511 22.01 -8.59 -12.22
N LYS A 512 21.62 -8.26 -13.46
CA LYS A 512 20.21 -8.01 -13.82
C LYS A 512 19.55 -9.33 -14.18
N HIS A 513 18.35 -9.55 -13.66
CA HIS A 513 17.46 -10.65 -14.01
C HIS A 513 16.11 -10.13 -14.49
N GLU A 514 15.37 -10.99 -15.19
CA GLU A 514 14.04 -10.67 -15.69
C GLU A 514 13.18 -11.94 -15.75
N ILE A 515 11.98 -11.88 -15.16
CA ILE A 515 10.95 -12.91 -15.27
C ILE A 515 9.90 -12.40 -16.27
N THR A 516 9.64 -13.16 -17.32
CA THR A 516 8.69 -12.76 -18.35
C THR A 516 7.23 -12.91 -17.89
N PHE A 517 6.33 -12.13 -18.49
CA PHE A 517 4.88 -12.29 -18.29
C PHE A 517 4.38 -13.74 -18.47
N LYS A 518 5.01 -14.51 -19.38
CA LYS A 518 4.62 -15.90 -19.64
C LYS A 518 4.99 -16.85 -18.48
N GLU A 519 6.04 -16.56 -17.72
CA GLU A 519 6.55 -17.43 -16.66
C GLU A 519 5.75 -17.28 -15.36
N TYR A 520 5.36 -16.05 -14.98
CA TYR A 520 4.59 -15.83 -13.75
C TYR A 520 3.06 -15.97 -13.92
N MET A 521 2.55 -15.94 -15.16
CA MET A 521 1.11 -16.10 -15.41
C MET A 521 0.68 -17.57 -15.45
N LEU A 522 0.36 -18.10 -14.27
CA LEU A 522 -0.31 -19.39 -14.15
C LEU A 522 -1.74 -19.35 -14.72
N LYS A 523 -2.21 -20.51 -15.22
CA LYS A 523 -3.58 -20.70 -15.75
C LYS A 523 -4.67 -20.60 -14.68
N GLU A 524 -4.30 -20.71 -13.42
CA GLU A 524 -5.19 -20.73 -12.26
C GLU A 524 -4.81 -19.54 -11.38
N ALA A 525 -5.55 -18.44 -11.52
CA ALA A 525 -5.21 -17.19 -10.86
C ALA A 525 -5.60 -17.20 -9.36
N ALA A 526 -4.62 -16.92 -8.51
CA ALA A 526 -4.86 -16.47 -7.15
C ALA A 526 -5.25 -14.97 -7.15
N GLU A 527 -5.94 -14.53 -6.10
CA GLU A 527 -6.56 -13.21 -6.03
C GLU A 527 -5.57 -12.05 -5.89
N ASP A 528 -4.40 -12.34 -5.31
CA ASP A 528 -3.27 -11.44 -5.17
C ASP A 528 -2.05 -12.09 -5.84
N PHE A 529 -1.49 -11.45 -6.87
CA PHE A 529 -0.22 -11.86 -7.48
C PHE A 529 0.95 -11.46 -6.55
N LEU A 530 1.09 -12.13 -5.41
CA LEU A 530 2.22 -11.95 -4.51
C LEU A 530 3.33 -12.96 -4.84
N VAL A 531 4.54 -12.44 -4.97
CA VAL A 531 5.75 -13.22 -5.25
C VAL A 531 6.66 -13.13 -4.04
N ASN A 532 7.12 -14.28 -3.55
CA ASN A 532 8.32 -14.38 -2.73
C ASN A 532 9.51 -14.61 -3.66
N LEU A 533 10.42 -13.65 -3.74
CA LEU A 533 11.64 -13.75 -4.53
C LEU A 533 12.84 -13.75 -3.57
N ALA A 534 13.64 -14.80 -3.61
CA ALA A 534 14.81 -14.96 -2.75
C ALA A 534 16.08 -15.23 -3.55
N VAL A 535 17.22 -14.85 -2.98
CA VAL A 535 18.55 -15.21 -3.45
C VAL A 535 19.38 -15.74 -2.29
N VAL A 536 20.01 -16.89 -2.50
CA VAL A 536 21.06 -17.45 -1.64
C VAL A 536 22.40 -17.36 -2.38
N ILE A 537 23.42 -16.86 -1.70
CA ILE A 537 24.81 -16.90 -2.15
C ILE A 537 25.59 -17.85 -1.24
N GLU A 538 26.25 -18.85 -1.81
CA GLU A 538 27.17 -19.77 -1.12
C GLU A 538 28.62 -19.41 -1.47
N ASP A 539 29.50 -19.26 -0.46
CA ASP A 539 30.95 -19.29 -0.67
C ASP A 539 31.40 -20.74 -0.83
N VAL A 540 31.94 -21.09 -2.00
CA VAL A 540 32.32 -22.47 -2.32
C VAL A 540 33.38 -23.00 -1.36
N LYS A 541 34.30 -22.13 -0.87
CA LYS A 541 35.43 -22.51 -0.03
C LYS A 541 35.06 -22.63 1.44
N SER A 542 34.35 -21.66 2.01
CA SER A 542 33.98 -21.70 3.43
C SER A 542 32.66 -22.41 3.70
N GLN A 543 31.83 -22.63 2.68
CA GLN A 543 30.45 -23.10 2.77
C GLN A 543 29.51 -22.16 3.56
N ASP A 544 29.94 -20.92 3.82
CA ASP A 544 29.08 -19.87 4.37
C ASP A 544 27.99 -19.47 3.37
N ARG A 545 26.82 -19.08 3.88
CA ARG A 545 25.68 -18.68 3.04
C ARG A 545 25.09 -17.35 3.50
N VAL A 546 24.67 -16.51 2.55
CA VAL A 546 23.91 -15.28 2.82
C VAL A 546 22.66 -15.20 1.96
N LEU A 547 21.58 -14.65 2.54
CA LEU A 547 20.26 -14.57 1.92
C LEU A 547 19.73 -13.14 1.87
N ALA A 548 19.17 -12.76 0.73
CA ALA A 548 18.26 -11.63 0.59
C ALA A 548 16.93 -12.11 0.00
N SER A 549 15.83 -11.50 0.41
CA SER A 549 14.49 -11.83 -0.08
C SER A 549 13.64 -10.56 -0.16
N GLU A 550 12.76 -10.48 -1.15
CA GLU A 550 11.78 -9.41 -1.32
C GLU A 550 10.42 -10.06 -1.61
N GLU A 551 9.39 -9.71 -0.82
CA GLU A 551 8.00 -10.11 -1.06
C GLU A 551 7.23 -8.92 -1.64
N PHE A 552 6.64 -9.07 -2.82
CA PHE A 552 6.01 -7.97 -3.56
C PHE A 552 4.77 -8.40 -4.33
N ASN A 553 3.87 -7.44 -4.59
CA ASN A 553 2.67 -7.61 -5.40
C ASN A 553 2.89 -7.16 -6.85
N ILE A 554 2.37 -7.95 -7.79
CA ILE A 554 2.18 -7.53 -9.18
C ILE A 554 0.84 -6.76 -9.26
N ARG A 555 0.90 -5.51 -9.72
CA ARG A 555 -0.25 -4.59 -9.73
C ARG A 555 -1.19 -4.90 -10.89
N SER A 556 -2.48 -5.04 -10.60
CA SER A 556 -3.53 -4.89 -11.62
C SER A 556 -3.54 -3.46 -12.18
N PRO A 557 -3.76 -3.26 -13.50
CA PRO A 557 -4.09 -1.95 -14.03
C PRO A 557 -5.36 -1.36 -13.39
N THR A 558 -5.49 -0.03 -13.42
CA THR A 558 -6.63 0.69 -12.83
C THR A 558 -7.70 1.04 -13.87
N LEU A 559 -8.98 0.94 -13.50
CA LEU A 559 -10.05 1.58 -14.25
C LEU A 559 -10.07 3.09 -13.92
N ASN A 560 -10.25 3.93 -14.93
CA ASN A 560 -10.50 5.37 -14.74
C ASN A 560 -12.01 5.61 -14.83
N VAL A 561 -12.58 6.35 -13.87
CA VAL A 561 -14.00 6.71 -13.84
C VAL A 561 -14.13 8.23 -13.84
N GLN A 562 -14.62 8.79 -14.93
CA GLN A 562 -14.81 10.23 -15.10
C GLN A 562 -16.28 10.59 -15.12
N ILE A 563 -16.65 11.77 -14.62
CA ILE A 563 -18.05 12.21 -14.52
C ILE A 563 -18.23 13.42 -15.43
N GLN A 564 -19.22 13.35 -16.30
CA GLN A 564 -19.55 14.48 -17.16
C GLN A 564 -20.03 15.65 -16.28
N ASN A 565 -19.47 16.85 -16.43
CA ASN A 565 -19.86 18.03 -15.66
C ASN A 565 -19.90 17.78 -14.12
N GLU A 566 -18.84 17.17 -13.58
CA GLU A 566 -18.74 16.74 -12.17
C GLU A 566 -19.12 17.81 -11.13
N SER A 567 -18.90 19.09 -11.42
CA SER A 567 -19.24 20.22 -10.54
C SER A 567 -20.74 20.56 -10.46
N SER A 568 -21.58 20.01 -11.35
CA SER A 568 -23.02 20.31 -11.43
C SER A 568 -23.93 19.10 -11.16
N VAL A 569 -23.40 18.03 -10.57
CA VAL A 569 -24.19 16.84 -10.22
C VAL A 569 -25.22 17.19 -9.14
N LYS A 570 -26.51 17.03 -9.44
CA LYS A 570 -27.64 17.33 -8.55
C LYS A 570 -28.45 16.09 -8.21
N ILE A 571 -29.12 16.11 -7.07
CA ILE A 571 -30.14 15.12 -6.72
C ILE A 571 -31.25 15.08 -7.79
N ASN A 572 -31.72 13.88 -8.13
CA ASN A 572 -32.76 13.56 -9.11
C ASN A 572 -32.49 14.01 -10.57
N ALA A 573 -31.29 14.52 -10.88
CA ALA A 573 -30.87 14.84 -12.24
C ALA A 573 -30.16 13.64 -12.88
N ALA A 574 -30.48 13.33 -14.14
CA ALA A 574 -29.77 12.30 -14.90
C ALA A 574 -28.31 12.73 -15.17
N GLN A 575 -27.38 11.79 -15.01
CA GLN A 575 -25.95 12.06 -15.05
C GLN A 575 -25.19 10.90 -15.71
N VAL A 576 -24.14 11.22 -16.46
CA VAL A 576 -23.30 10.21 -17.15
C VAL A 576 -21.92 10.11 -16.51
N ALA A 577 -21.48 8.87 -16.26
CA ALA A 577 -20.09 8.51 -15.97
C ALA A 577 -19.45 7.81 -17.17
N THR A 578 -18.16 8.01 -17.43
CA THR A 578 -17.41 7.25 -18.42
C THR A 578 -16.34 6.41 -17.73
N VAL A 579 -16.44 5.09 -17.86
CA VAL A 579 -15.41 4.15 -17.42
C VAL A 579 -14.43 3.93 -18.57
N THR A 580 -13.13 4.08 -18.31
CA THR A 580 -12.04 3.91 -19.28
C THR A 580 -11.02 2.88 -18.81
N PHE A 581 -10.59 2.01 -19.72
CA PHE A 581 -9.53 1.02 -19.51
C PHE A 581 -8.69 0.83 -20.77
N VAL A 582 -7.37 0.73 -20.63
CA VAL A 582 -6.45 0.41 -21.73
C VAL A 582 -6.00 -1.04 -21.55
N ASN A 583 -6.14 -1.87 -22.59
CA ASN A 583 -5.68 -3.25 -22.55
C ASN A 583 -4.12 -3.30 -22.60
N PRO A 584 -3.42 -3.71 -21.53
CA PRO A 584 -1.96 -3.78 -21.52
C PRO A 584 -1.44 -5.05 -22.22
N PHE A 585 -2.30 -6.02 -22.53
CA PHE A 585 -1.90 -7.31 -23.04
C PHE A 585 -1.70 -7.30 -24.56
N ASN A 586 -0.87 -8.23 -25.04
CA ASN A 586 -0.69 -8.50 -26.47
C ASN A 586 -1.82 -9.37 -27.05
N THR A 587 -2.82 -9.71 -26.26
CA THR A 587 -3.99 -10.53 -26.63
C THR A 587 -5.29 -9.75 -26.38
N ALA A 588 -6.35 -10.12 -27.08
CA ALA A 588 -7.68 -9.58 -26.82
C ALA A 588 -8.21 -10.14 -25.49
N VAL A 589 -8.75 -9.28 -24.63
CA VAL A 589 -9.35 -9.67 -23.36
C VAL A 589 -10.87 -9.56 -23.40
N SER A 590 -11.56 -10.27 -22.52
CA SER A 590 -13.01 -10.21 -22.35
C SER A 590 -13.39 -10.34 -20.87
N GLY A 591 -14.51 -9.75 -20.47
CA GLY A 591 -14.92 -9.71 -19.05
C GLY A 591 -16.28 -9.10 -18.78
N GLU A 592 -16.65 -9.01 -17.51
CA GLU A 592 -17.84 -8.30 -17.01
C GLU A 592 -17.41 -7.04 -16.26
N LEU A 593 -17.88 -5.88 -16.72
CA LEU A 593 -17.78 -4.60 -16.03
C LEU A 593 -19.04 -4.37 -15.20
N ALA A 594 -18.88 -4.12 -13.90
CA ALA A 594 -19.94 -3.76 -12.96
C ALA A 594 -19.66 -2.38 -12.35
N ILE A 595 -20.68 -1.53 -12.25
CA ILE A 595 -20.62 -0.18 -11.67
C ILE A 595 -21.65 -0.08 -10.53
N SER A 596 -21.28 0.58 -9.43
CA SER A 596 -22.10 0.71 -8.23
C SER A 596 -21.79 1.99 -7.45
N GLY A 597 -22.76 2.53 -6.73
CA GLY A 597 -22.57 3.65 -5.80
C GLY A 597 -23.80 3.91 -4.95
N SER A 598 -23.66 3.84 -3.62
CA SER A 598 -24.76 4.12 -2.67
C SER A 598 -25.33 5.52 -2.89
N GLY A 599 -26.65 5.63 -2.98
CA GLY A 599 -27.35 6.86 -3.30
C GLY A 599 -27.10 7.44 -4.71
N LEU A 600 -26.44 6.70 -5.62
CA LEU A 600 -26.18 7.08 -7.01
C LEU A 600 -26.87 6.18 -8.03
N LEU A 601 -26.93 4.87 -7.75
CA LEU A 601 -27.68 3.87 -8.51
C LEU A 601 -28.55 3.06 -7.53
N GLU A 602 -29.73 2.61 -7.97
CA GLU A 602 -30.52 1.61 -7.22
C GLU A 602 -29.88 0.21 -7.31
N GLU A 603 -29.48 -0.17 -8.52
CA GLU A 603 -28.89 -1.47 -8.82
C GLU A 603 -27.54 -1.31 -9.51
N LYS A 604 -26.71 -2.36 -9.49
CA LYS A 604 -25.41 -2.33 -10.15
C LYS A 604 -25.57 -2.42 -11.66
N ALA A 605 -25.14 -1.40 -12.39
CA ALA A 605 -25.06 -1.47 -13.85
C ALA A 605 -24.00 -2.50 -14.26
N LYS A 606 -24.36 -3.47 -15.11
CA LYS A 606 -23.49 -4.55 -15.56
C LYS A 606 -23.44 -4.65 -17.08
N MET A 607 -22.26 -4.90 -17.64
CA MET A 607 -22.09 -5.10 -19.07
C MET A 607 -20.92 -6.03 -19.40
N ARG A 608 -21.07 -6.86 -20.43
CA ARG A 608 -19.95 -7.64 -20.98
C ARG A 608 -19.12 -6.77 -21.92
N VAL A 609 -17.80 -6.93 -21.85
CA VAL A 609 -16.84 -6.19 -22.68
C VAL A 609 -15.86 -7.14 -23.35
N LYS A 610 -15.41 -6.77 -24.56
CA LYS A 610 -14.29 -7.37 -25.28
C LYS A 610 -13.41 -6.22 -25.77
N ILE A 611 -12.09 -6.38 -25.64
CA ILE A 611 -11.11 -5.31 -25.81
C ILE A 611 -9.90 -5.88 -26.55
N GLN A 612 -9.56 -5.33 -27.71
CA GLN A 612 -8.46 -5.78 -28.55
C GLN A 612 -7.09 -5.46 -27.92
N PRO A 613 -5.98 -6.09 -28.36
CA PRO A 613 -4.65 -5.76 -27.86
C PRO A 613 -4.38 -4.25 -27.98
N ARG A 614 -3.90 -3.63 -26.90
CA ARG A 614 -3.58 -2.19 -26.82
C ARG A 614 -4.77 -1.22 -27.06
N GLU A 615 -6.00 -1.71 -27.22
CA GLU A 615 -7.18 -0.87 -27.37
C GLU A 615 -7.55 -0.14 -26.06
N THR A 616 -8.09 1.07 -26.18
CA THR A 616 -8.70 1.80 -25.05
C THR A 616 -10.22 1.67 -25.10
N MET A 617 -10.77 0.88 -24.19
CA MET A 617 -12.21 0.80 -23.94
C MET A 617 -12.69 2.07 -23.24
N LYS A 618 -13.78 2.67 -23.75
CA LYS A 618 -14.56 3.73 -23.08
C LYS A 618 -16.02 3.31 -23.04
N LYS A 619 -16.65 3.33 -21.87
CA LYS A 619 -18.06 2.97 -21.69
C LYS A 619 -18.81 4.05 -20.90
N PRO A 620 -19.82 4.72 -21.48
CA PRO A 620 -20.73 5.56 -20.74
C PRO A 620 -21.65 4.69 -19.86
N VAL A 621 -22.03 5.24 -18.71
CA VAL A 621 -22.91 4.62 -17.72
C VAL A 621 -23.79 5.73 -17.14
N ASP A 622 -25.09 5.61 -17.36
CA ASP A 622 -26.08 6.56 -16.85
C ASP A 622 -26.41 6.25 -15.39
N PHE A 623 -26.61 7.29 -14.58
CA PHE A 623 -27.03 7.20 -13.18
C PHE A 623 -27.86 8.42 -12.77
N THR A 624 -28.59 8.32 -11.66
CA THR A 624 -29.44 9.40 -11.14
C THR A 624 -29.26 9.50 -9.62
N PRO A 625 -28.52 10.49 -9.11
CA PRO A 625 -28.28 10.64 -7.68
C PRO A 625 -29.57 10.81 -6.88
N ARG A 626 -29.68 10.13 -5.74
CA ARG A 626 -30.85 10.17 -4.83
C ARG A 626 -30.51 10.65 -3.42
N MET A 627 -29.24 10.93 -3.17
CA MET A 627 -28.75 11.44 -1.89
C MET A 627 -27.70 12.50 -2.14
N ALA A 628 -27.85 13.65 -1.50
CA ALA A 628 -26.86 14.73 -1.53
C ALA A 628 -25.57 14.38 -0.76
N GLY A 629 -24.55 15.23 -0.91
CA GLY A 629 -23.25 15.15 -0.25
C GLY A 629 -22.21 14.32 -1.04
N SER A 630 -21.10 14.01 -0.37
CA SER A 630 -20.01 13.22 -0.97
C SER A 630 -20.43 11.76 -1.14
N LYS A 631 -20.35 11.25 -2.36
CA LYS A 631 -20.71 9.89 -2.78
C LYS A 631 -19.59 9.27 -3.62
N MET A 632 -19.47 7.95 -3.56
CA MET A 632 -18.48 7.20 -4.32
C MET A 632 -19.16 6.42 -5.45
N LEU A 633 -18.65 6.56 -6.67
CA LEU A 633 -19.00 5.71 -7.79
C LEU A 633 -17.83 4.76 -8.05
N SER A 634 -18.05 3.45 -7.89
CA SER A 634 -17.04 2.41 -8.02
C SER A 634 -17.32 1.53 -9.24
N ALA A 635 -16.27 1.21 -9.99
CA ALA A 635 -16.26 0.29 -11.12
C ALA A 635 -15.37 -0.92 -10.82
N ASN A 636 -15.81 -2.10 -11.23
CA ASN A 636 -15.07 -3.36 -11.14
C ASN A 636 -15.16 -4.10 -12.48
N LEU A 637 -14.03 -4.47 -13.09
CA LEU A 637 -13.97 -5.25 -14.33
C LEU A 637 -13.25 -6.57 -14.05
N VAL A 638 -13.98 -7.67 -14.20
CA VAL A 638 -13.46 -9.03 -14.05
C VAL A 638 -13.18 -9.59 -15.43
N LEU A 639 -11.90 -9.68 -15.80
CA LEU A 639 -11.44 -10.33 -17.02
C LEU A 639 -11.37 -11.85 -16.85
N THR A 640 -11.65 -12.60 -17.91
CA THR A 640 -11.64 -14.08 -17.89
C THR A 640 -10.35 -14.70 -18.41
N ASN A 641 -9.66 -14.04 -19.34
CA ASN A 641 -8.37 -14.49 -19.87
C ASN A 641 -7.50 -13.30 -20.31
N PRO A 642 -6.36 -13.03 -19.65
CA PRO A 642 -5.97 -13.62 -18.37
C PRO A 642 -7.02 -13.31 -17.28
N PRO A 643 -7.22 -14.18 -16.28
CA PRO A 643 -8.08 -13.85 -15.15
C PRO A 643 -7.46 -12.68 -14.39
N THR A 644 -8.18 -11.56 -14.29
CA THR A 644 -7.67 -10.34 -13.64
C THR A 644 -8.85 -9.49 -13.19
N ILE A 645 -8.81 -9.06 -11.92
CA ILE A 645 -9.80 -8.15 -11.34
C ILE A 645 -9.20 -6.74 -11.36
N LEU A 646 -9.96 -5.79 -11.92
CA LEU A 646 -9.56 -4.41 -12.14
C LEU A 646 -10.54 -3.49 -11.42
N HIS A 647 -10.03 -2.59 -10.58
CA HIS A 647 -10.86 -1.65 -9.83
C HIS A 647 -10.62 -0.20 -10.27
N GLY A 648 -11.63 0.64 -10.10
CA GLY A 648 -11.52 2.09 -10.18
C GLY A 648 -12.69 2.76 -9.47
N PHE A 649 -12.52 4.01 -9.08
CA PHE A 649 -13.60 4.78 -8.45
C PHE A 649 -13.37 6.27 -8.66
N THR A 650 -14.44 7.03 -8.44
CA THR A 650 -14.37 8.47 -8.25
C THR A 650 -15.30 8.90 -7.11
N THR A 651 -15.04 10.07 -6.54
CA THR A 651 -15.83 10.65 -5.46
C THR A 651 -16.49 11.93 -5.96
N ILE A 652 -17.81 11.93 -6.07
CA ILE A 652 -18.59 13.09 -6.49
C ILE A 652 -19.25 13.79 -5.30
N ASN A 653 -19.44 15.10 -5.41
CA ASN A 653 -20.25 15.85 -4.46
C ASN A 653 -21.62 16.16 -5.08
N VAL A 654 -22.63 15.41 -4.68
CA VAL A 654 -24.01 15.59 -5.16
C VAL A 654 -24.61 16.80 -4.45
N GLN A 655 -24.98 17.82 -5.21
CA GLN A 655 -25.66 19.00 -4.68
C GLN A 655 -27.06 18.63 -4.18
N GLY A 656 -27.44 19.17 -3.02
CA GLY A 656 -28.83 19.23 -2.61
C GLY A 656 -29.66 20.10 -3.54
N SER A 657 -30.98 19.91 -3.49
CA SER A 657 -31.99 20.77 -4.13
C SER A 657 -32.00 22.17 -3.51
#